data_AF-A0A951HZD7-F1
#
_entry.id   AF-A0A951HZD7-F1
#
_cell.length_a   1.000
_cell.length_b   1.000
_cell.length_c   1.000
_cell.angle_alpha   90.00
_cell.angle_beta   90.00
_cell.angle_gamma   90.00
#
_symmetry.space_group_name_H-M   'P 1'
#
loop_
_entity.id
_entity.type
_entity.pdbx_description
1 polymer ?
#
loop_
_entity_poly.entity_id
_entity_poly.type
_entity_poly.pdbx_seq_one_letter_code
_entity_poly.pdbx_strand_id
1 'polypeptide(L)'
;PFAVCAQQTNSKRYESRLRGFEEFVRQQMLKDKIPGLTIGFRKGTESWVKGFGYADLENRVPASAESAYRLASVTKTMTGAAIVQLAERGKLDLDAEIQTYVPDYPKQKWPVTVRQLLVHLGGGQTGSGIGPEYVTPREVVARISKFPIKNEPGVKFDYQTSGYNLLGAAIENVSGKSFGDYLRDNFWTPLGMKETRMDNVRELIPNRVHGYEVVSGEVKNAPFLDVSSRFGGGGATGTVPDLLRWASSIERAGILSRASLELMFTPVANKGGRYVGINDGEWYYTLGWQVFPVNGHYVFYNDGGQTGTNTMVLRMPSEDLTIAFACNLQEIDRMPYVKRLYEAVTGEPWDISPYLKERLDRSLYKGMSETFNWGSLYLDQHGQTVSTDAQELVKAFAYFNRHVNRAALQSSFEQTNQAINDGRQPVADTAFLKVGSYMLLRLREKYGAERVGLYHKLGAIRFFADYVELYKASPNYPPELKFGEPFEQLVSAWNQDWTKTWSDEVRRLDFTREADLPRLGARLQKEFAGAQVSPNLFGRTFEARLLYASRKDWTHARQASEIGASLYPDSDTAQVYYAIDLIILGDKDGARAALKKGASVNAKGIAGPGAANQIGRSLAGIDQTGAAVEWLQLALELYPQEAALYDTLGDLYLKQGQQAQAIEAYRKAVAADPNLSHASEMLKKLKQ
;
A
#
# COMPACT_ATOMS: atom_id res chain seq x y z
N PRO A 1 30.48 22.50 26.58
CA PRO A 1 29.26 23.18 27.09
C PRO A 1 28.01 22.61 26.39
N PHE A 2 27.33 21.71 27.10
CA PHE A 2 26.18 20.94 26.62
C PHE A 2 25.01 21.85 26.26
N ALA A 3 24.54 21.78 25.01
CA ALA A 3 23.36 22.50 24.55
C ALA A 3 22.35 21.51 23.92
N VAL A 4 21.33 21.25 24.73
CA VAL A 4 19.93 20.97 24.37
C VAL A 4 19.68 19.73 23.52
N CYS A 5 19.45 18.64 24.28
CA CYS A 5 18.53 17.56 23.95
C CYS A 5 17.30 18.13 23.22
N ALA A 6 17.08 17.72 21.97
CA ALA A 6 15.80 17.95 21.31
C ALA A 6 14.76 17.18 22.13
N GLN A 7 14.04 17.90 23.00
CA GLN A 7 12.91 17.37 23.73
C GLN A 7 12.01 16.63 22.74
N GLN A 8 11.69 15.37 23.04
CA GLN A 8 10.47 14.76 22.55
C GLN A 8 9.34 15.76 22.85
N THR A 9 8.87 16.48 21.84
CA THR A 9 7.61 17.18 21.94
C THR A 9 6.55 16.10 21.98
N ASN A 10 6.28 15.51 23.14
CA ASN A 10 5.10 14.68 23.32
C ASN A 10 3.92 15.59 23.02
N SER A 11 3.37 15.46 21.82
CA SER A 11 2.18 16.18 21.42
C SER A 11 1.04 15.74 22.34
N LYS A 12 0.78 16.51 23.41
CA LYS A 12 -0.35 16.29 24.33
C LYS A 12 -1.67 16.18 23.55
N ARG A 13 -1.73 16.81 22.36
CA ARG A 13 -2.87 16.76 21.45
C ARG A 13 -3.21 15.36 20.94
N TYR A 14 -2.22 14.49 20.73
CA TYR A 14 -2.44 13.13 20.20
C TYR A 14 -2.29 12.03 21.25
N GLU A 15 -1.98 12.37 22.50
CA GLU A 15 -1.55 11.43 23.55
C GLU A 15 -2.47 10.21 23.69
N SER A 16 -3.80 10.42 23.79
CA SER A 16 -4.74 9.31 23.94
C SER A 16 -4.83 8.40 22.71
N ARG A 17 -4.77 8.96 21.50
CA ARG A 17 -4.80 8.18 20.25
C ARG A 17 -3.47 7.46 20.01
N LEU A 18 -2.35 8.10 20.37
CA LEU A 18 -1.03 7.49 20.30
C LEU A 18 -0.90 6.32 21.28
N ARG A 19 -1.51 6.35 22.47
CA ARG A 19 -1.58 5.17 23.34
C ARG A 19 -2.23 3.95 22.66
N GLY A 20 -3.36 4.16 21.98
CA GLY A 20 -4.01 3.10 21.20
C GLY A 20 -3.16 2.61 20.03
N PHE A 21 -2.48 3.53 19.34
CA PHE A 21 -1.51 3.19 18.29
C PHE A 21 -0.34 2.36 18.82
N GLU A 22 0.25 2.73 19.96
CA GLU A 22 1.37 1.99 20.55
C GLU A 22 1.00 0.55 20.90
N GLU A 23 -0.21 0.33 21.42
CA GLU A 23 -0.69 -1.03 21.69
C GLU A 23 -0.86 -1.82 20.40
N PHE A 24 -1.45 -1.22 19.36
CA PHE A 24 -1.50 -1.82 18.03
C PHE A 24 -0.11 -2.22 17.52
N VAL A 25 0.90 -1.33 17.63
CA VAL A 25 2.27 -1.62 17.18
C VAL A 25 2.82 -2.85 17.89
N ARG A 26 2.65 -2.98 19.21
CA ARG A 26 3.13 -4.15 19.97
C ARG A 26 2.49 -5.44 19.48
N GLN A 27 1.16 -5.44 19.28
CA GLN A 27 0.44 -6.62 18.81
C GLN A 27 0.82 -6.99 17.36
N GLN A 28 0.92 -5.99 16.49
CA GLN A 28 1.28 -6.19 15.10
C GLN A 28 2.74 -6.68 14.97
N MET A 29 3.67 -6.17 15.79
CA MET A 29 5.06 -6.67 15.85
C MET A 29 5.15 -8.14 16.26
N LEU A 30 4.30 -8.62 17.18
CA LEU A 30 4.25 -10.05 17.54
C LEU A 30 3.81 -10.92 16.37
N LYS A 31 2.81 -10.46 15.61
CA LYS A 31 2.32 -11.13 14.40
C LYS A 31 3.39 -11.18 13.30
N ASP A 32 4.02 -10.04 13.05
CA ASP A 32 5.02 -9.87 12.00
C ASP A 32 6.41 -10.35 12.42
N LYS A 33 6.58 -10.72 13.69
CA LYS A 33 7.84 -11.18 14.31
C LYS A 33 8.98 -10.16 14.19
N ILE A 34 8.65 -8.87 14.22
CA ILE A 34 9.63 -7.78 14.10
C ILE A 34 10.38 -7.61 15.43
N PRO A 35 11.72 -7.76 15.45
CA PRO A 35 12.50 -7.57 16.68
C PRO A 35 12.53 -6.12 17.15
N GLY A 36 12.77 -5.17 16.23
CA GLY A 36 12.90 -3.75 16.50
C GLY A 36 12.37 -2.86 15.38
N LEU A 37 11.68 -1.80 15.78
CA LEU A 37 10.98 -0.89 14.87
C LEU A 37 11.00 0.52 15.43
N THR A 38 11.24 1.51 14.58
CA THR A 38 11.07 2.93 14.88
C THR A 38 10.07 3.52 13.90
N ILE A 39 9.12 4.31 14.40
CA ILE A 39 8.12 4.99 13.58
C ILE A 39 7.81 6.36 14.17
N GLY A 40 7.47 7.32 13.32
CA GLY A 40 7.09 8.64 13.76
C GLY A 40 6.42 9.48 12.69
N PHE A 41 5.94 10.65 13.10
CA PHE A 41 5.36 11.64 12.22
C PHE A 41 5.84 13.06 12.55
N ARG A 42 5.69 13.94 11.55
CA ARG A 42 5.72 15.40 11.70
C ARG A 42 4.45 15.97 11.10
N LYS A 43 3.68 16.77 11.85
CA LYS A 43 2.47 17.45 11.40
C LYS A 43 2.47 18.91 11.85
N GLY A 44 2.67 19.85 10.94
CA GLY A 44 2.86 21.25 11.34
C GLY A 44 4.10 21.39 12.23
N THR A 45 3.90 22.01 13.39
CA THR A 45 4.91 22.15 14.44
C THR A 45 5.02 20.93 15.36
N GLU A 46 4.07 20.00 15.28
CA GLU A 46 4.04 18.79 16.12
C GLU A 46 4.90 17.68 15.53
N SER A 47 5.60 16.93 16.37
CA SER A 47 6.33 15.74 15.96
C SER A 47 6.33 14.69 17.05
N TRP A 48 6.38 13.42 16.66
CA TRP A 48 6.50 12.29 17.58
C TRP A 48 7.25 11.16 16.90
N VAL A 49 8.19 10.54 17.62
CA VAL A 49 8.97 9.39 17.15
C VAL A 49 9.14 8.43 18.32
N LYS A 50 8.92 7.13 18.07
CA LYS A 50 9.10 6.10 19.09
C LYS A 50 9.73 4.84 18.51
N GLY A 51 10.69 4.30 19.26
CA GLY A 51 11.24 2.96 19.06
C GLY A 51 10.47 1.93 19.88
N PHE A 52 10.32 0.73 19.31
CA PHE A 52 9.65 -0.42 19.87
C PHE A 52 10.54 -1.66 19.71
N GLY A 53 10.56 -2.53 20.72
CA GLY A 53 11.40 -3.72 20.72
C GLY A 53 12.88 -3.37 20.80
N TYR A 54 13.72 -4.09 20.06
CA TYR A 54 15.16 -4.08 20.22
C TYR A 54 15.90 -3.77 18.91
N ALA A 55 16.80 -2.78 18.95
CA ALA A 55 17.78 -2.54 17.90
C ALA A 55 18.75 -3.72 17.75
N ASP A 56 19.02 -4.43 18.84
CA ASP A 56 19.78 -5.68 18.91
C ASP A 56 19.06 -6.61 19.89
N LEU A 57 18.48 -7.69 19.36
CA LEU A 57 17.67 -8.66 20.07
C LEU A 57 18.52 -9.51 21.04
N GLU A 58 19.70 -9.95 20.62
CA GLU A 58 20.61 -10.78 21.41
C GLU A 58 21.09 -10.07 22.66
N ASN A 59 21.46 -8.79 22.51
CA ASN A 59 21.98 -7.97 23.59
C ASN A 59 20.90 -7.13 24.27
N ARG A 60 19.64 -7.25 23.81
CA ARG A 60 18.47 -6.52 24.31
C ARG A 60 18.67 -4.99 24.32
N VAL A 61 19.34 -4.47 23.31
CA VAL A 61 19.51 -3.02 23.13
C VAL A 61 18.18 -2.45 22.62
N PRO A 62 17.53 -1.52 23.34
CA PRO A 62 16.22 -1.00 22.93
C PRO A 62 16.32 -0.22 21.62
N ALA A 63 15.32 -0.37 20.75
CA ALA A 63 15.16 0.53 19.61
C ALA A 63 14.75 1.94 20.10
N SER A 64 15.28 2.99 19.48
CA SER A 64 15.03 4.38 19.84
C SER A 64 14.95 5.28 18.60
N ALA A 65 14.66 6.57 18.80
CA ALA A 65 14.65 7.55 17.70
C ALA A 65 16.02 7.70 17.02
N GLU A 66 17.10 7.35 17.73
CA GLU A 66 18.49 7.41 17.29
C GLU A 66 18.96 6.11 16.62
N SER A 67 18.15 5.04 16.63
CA SER A 67 18.50 3.79 15.96
C SER A 67 18.74 4.02 14.47
N ALA A 68 19.93 3.63 14.00
CA ALA A 68 20.38 3.82 12.63
C ALA A 68 20.08 2.57 11.80
N TYR A 69 19.15 2.72 10.86
CA TYR A 69 18.70 1.67 9.95
C TYR A 69 19.26 1.93 8.55
N ARG A 70 19.56 0.86 7.82
CA ARG A 70 19.74 0.95 6.37
C ARG A 70 18.48 1.51 5.74
N LEU A 71 18.63 2.56 4.94
CA LEU A 71 17.51 3.23 4.27
C LEU A 71 17.05 2.48 3.03
N ALA A 72 17.84 1.51 2.54
CA ALA A 72 17.52 0.72 1.36
C ALA A 72 17.03 1.64 0.22
N SER A 73 16.01 1.23 -0.52
CA SER A 73 15.51 1.99 -1.68
C SER A 73 14.98 3.40 -1.39
N VAL A 74 14.78 3.82 -0.13
CA VAL A 74 14.55 5.24 0.18
C VAL A 74 15.73 6.11 -0.29
N THR A 75 16.95 5.56 -0.36
CA THR A 75 18.13 6.21 -0.96
C THR A 75 17.87 6.74 -2.38
N LYS A 76 17.01 6.09 -3.17
CA LYS A 76 16.66 6.51 -4.54
C LYS A 76 16.05 7.91 -4.59
N THR A 77 15.32 8.30 -3.55
CA THR A 77 14.74 9.65 -3.45
C THR A 77 15.83 10.72 -3.40
N MET A 78 16.94 10.43 -2.71
CA MET A 78 18.08 11.33 -2.56
C MET A 78 18.90 11.38 -3.85
N THR A 79 19.11 10.23 -4.49
CA THR A 79 19.75 10.15 -5.81
C THR A 79 18.95 10.92 -6.86
N GLY A 80 17.63 10.76 -6.88
CA GLY A 80 16.74 11.52 -7.77
C GLY A 80 16.87 13.03 -7.56
N ALA A 81 16.85 13.47 -6.30
CA ALA A 81 16.98 14.89 -5.96
C ALA A 81 18.34 15.46 -6.42
N ALA A 82 19.42 14.71 -6.23
CA ALA A 82 20.75 15.10 -6.67
C ALA A 82 20.85 15.23 -8.20
N ILE A 83 20.28 14.29 -8.96
CA ILE A 83 20.23 14.38 -10.41
C ILE A 83 19.41 15.60 -10.87
N VAL A 84 18.22 15.81 -10.30
CA VAL A 84 17.41 16.99 -10.63
C VAL A 84 18.14 18.29 -10.28
N GLN A 85 18.83 18.36 -9.15
CA GLN A 85 19.61 19.53 -8.76
C GLN A 85 20.78 19.82 -9.72
N LEU A 86 21.50 18.78 -10.15
CA LEU A 86 22.56 18.94 -11.14
C LEU A 86 22.00 19.40 -12.50
N ALA A 87 20.82 18.90 -12.89
CA ALA A 87 20.14 19.34 -14.12
C ALA A 87 19.70 20.80 -14.03
N GLU A 88 19.11 21.22 -12.90
CA GLU A 88 18.78 22.62 -12.61
C GLU A 88 20.00 23.54 -12.73
N ARG A 89 21.17 23.07 -12.30
CA ARG A 89 22.45 23.81 -12.38
C ARG A 89 23.10 23.77 -13.76
N GLY A 90 22.44 23.20 -14.77
CA GLY A 90 22.97 23.05 -16.13
C GLY A 90 24.18 22.14 -16.23
N LYS A 91 24.38 21.24 -15.25
CA LYS A 91 25.54 20.32 -15.20
C LYS A 91 25.28 18.98 -15.87
N LEU A 92 24.02 18.60 -16.01
CA LEU A 92 23.60 17.49 -16.88
C LEU A 92 22.28 17.80 -17.59
N ASP A 93 21.98 17.00 -18.60
CA ASP A 93 20.71 16.94 -19.30
C ASP A 93 20.03 15.60 -18.95
N LEU A 94 18.75 15.66 -18.56
CA LEU A 94 17.96 14.48 -18.22
C LEU A 94 17.68 13.61 -19.44
N ASP A 95 17.66 14.19 -20.63
CA ASP A 95 17.31 13.49 -21.87
C ASP A 95 18.55 13.05 -22.67
N ALA A 96 19.76 13.35 -22.17
CA ALA A 96 21.01 12.83 -22.70
C ALA A 96 21.23 11.35 -22.35
N GLU A 97 21.97 10.65 -23.21
CA GLU A 97 22.43 9.28 -22.95
C GLU A 97 23.30 9.23 -21.69
N ILE A 98 23.06 8.24 -20.81
CA ILE A 98 23.81 8.09 -19.55
C ILE A 98 25.32 7.98 -19.75
N GLN A 99 25.77 7.44 -20.90
CA GLN A 99 27.18 7.33 -21.28
C GLN A 99 27.89 8.69 -21.41
N THR A 100 27.14 9.78 -21.62
CA THR A 100 27.67 11.15 -21.59
C THR A 100 28.29 11.48 -20.23
N TYR A 101 27.71 10.94 -19.16
CA TYR A 101 28.13 11.19 -17.78
C TYR A 101 28.84 9.99 -17.14
N VAL A 102 28.71 8.79 -17.73
CA VAL A 102 29.35 7.56 -17.26
C VAL A 102 30.03 6.88 -18.46
N PRO A 103 31.19 7.38 -18.93
CA PRO A 103 31.86 6.86 -20.13
C PRO A 103 32.36 5.41 -19.96
N ASP A 104 32.57 4.95 -18.71
CA ASP A 104 32.92 3.57 -18.39
C ASP A 104 31.76 2.57 -18.59
N TYR A 105 30.51 3.06 -18.77
CA TYR A 105 29.37 2.24 -19.14
C TYR A 105 29.29 2.13 -20.67
N PRO A 106 29.36 0.93 -21.27
CA PRO A 106 29.44 0.77 -22.71
C PRO A 106 28.15 1.21 -23.40
N LYS A 107 28.28 1.64 -24.66
CA LYS A 107 27.17 1.85 -25.58
C LYS A 107 26.29 0.60 -25.61
N GLN A 108 24.99 0.80 -25.39
CA GLN A 108 24.00 -0.26 -25.40
C GLN A 108 23.35 -0.38 -26.80
N LYS A 109 22.60 -1.47 -27.02
CA LYS A 109 21.85 -1.69 -28.26
C LYS A 109 20.89 -0.54 -28.59
N TRP A 110 20.30 0.07 -27.56
CA TRP A 110 19.43 1.25 -27.66
C TRP A 110 19.94 2.34 -26.72
N PRO A 111 19.78 3.62 -27.06
CA PRO A 111 20.15 4.72 -26.18
C PRO A 111 19.31 4.69 -24.89
N VAL A 112 19.97 4.87 -23.75
CA VAL A 112 19.34 4.93 -22.42
C VAL A 112 19.58 6.32 -21.85
N THR A 113 18.51 7.06 -21.59
CA THR A 113 18.60 8.42 -21.03
C THR A 113 18.64 8.41 -19.51
N VAL A 114 19.16 9.50 -18.93
CA VAL A 114 19.15 9.72 -17.48
C VAL A 114 17.71 9.68 -16.93
N ARG A 115 16.76 10.33 -17.61
CA ARG A 115 15.34 10.35 -17.25
C ARG A 115 14.74 8.94 -17.21
N GLN A 116 15.04 8.11 -18.21
CA GLN A 116 14.55 6.73 -18.24
C GLN A 116 15.08 5.89 -17.08
N LEU A 117 16.33 6.10 -16.65
CA LEU A 117 16.88 5.42 -15.47
C LEU A 117 16.17 5.85 -14.18
N LEU A 118 15.87 7.14 -14.02
CA LEU A 118 15.16 7.66 -12.86
C LEU A 118 13.77 7.03 -12.68
N VAL A 119 13.07 6.74 -13.78
CA VAL A 119 11.71 6.18 -13.76
C VAL A 119 11.63 4.68 -14.07
N HIS A 120 12.76 3.97 -13.98
CA HIS A 120 12.83 2.50 -14.20
C HIS A 120 12.36 2.05 -15.59
N LEU A 121 12.61 2.87 -16.60
CA LEU A 121 12.39 2.60 -18.02
C LEU A 121 13.69 2.28 -18.77
N GLY A 122 14.74 1.88 -18.05
CA GLY A 122 16.11 1.74 -18.56
C GLY A 122 16.43 0.47 -19.37
N GLY A 123 15.49 -0.47 -19.49
CA GLY A 123 15.65 -1.61 -20.42
C GLY A 123 16.01 -2.97 -19.82
N GLY A 124 15.75 -3.25 -18.53
CA GLY A 124 15.65 -4.65 -18.09
C GLY A 124 16.92 -5.33 -17.54
N GLN A 125 17.82 -4.60 -16.86
CA GLN A 125 19.02 -5.16 -16.23
C GLN A 125 18.83 -5.45 -14.72
N THR A 126 17.81 -6.23 -14.36
CA THR A 126 17.47 -6.54 -12.97
C THR A 126 18.64 -7.20 -12.22
N GLY A 127 19.01 -6.62 -11.07
CA GLY A 127 20.04 -7.17 -10.18
C GLY A 127 21.50 -7.09 -10.69
N SER A 128 21.75 -6.49 -11.86
CA SER A 128 23.10 -6.43 -12.42
C SER A 128 24.06 -5.64 -11.52
N GLY A 129 25.27 -6.19 -11.33
CA GLY A 129 26.33 -5.57 -10.53
C GLY A 129 26.12 -5.55 -9.02
N ILE A 130 25.06 -6.18 -8.51
CA ILE A 130 24.77 -6.29 -7.08
C ILE A 130 25.38 -7.57 -6.52
N GLY A 131 26.04 -7.47 -5.37
CA GLY A 131 26.65 -8.59 -4.67
C GLY A 131 26.75 -8.33 -3.15
N PRO A 132 27.11 -9.36 -2.36
CA PRO A 132 27.28 -9.24 -0.91
C PRO A 132 28.64 -8.71 -0.46
N GLU A 133 29.62 -8.65 -1.35
CA GLU A 133 30.98 -8.22 -1.11
C GLU A 133 31.17 -6.70 -1.26
N TYR A 134 32.25 -6.20 -0.65
CA TYR A 134 32.67 -4.81 -0.82
C TYR A 134 33.07 -4.52 -2.27
N VAL A 135 32.57 -3.41 -2.80
CA VAL A 135 32.91 -2.89 -4.13
C VAL A 135 32.92 -1.37 -4.15
N THR A 136 33.78 -0.79 -4.96
CA THR A 136 33.77 0.64 -5.27
C THR A 136 32.68 0.98 -6.30
N PRO A 137 32.21 2.24 -6.38
CA PRO A 137 31.29 2.69 -7.42
C PRO A 137 31.76 2.33 -8.85
N ARG A 138 33.05 2.49 -9.14
CA ARG A 138 33.64 2.13 -10.43
C ARG A 138 33.55 0.63 -10.74
N GLU A 139 33.81 -0.22 -9.75
CA GLU A 139 33.65 -1.68 -9.91
C GLU A 139 32.18 -2.07 -10.10
N VAL A 140 31.24 -1.38 -9.43
CA VAL A 140 29.81 -1.58 -9.65
C VAL A 140 29.44 -1.26 -11.10
N VAL A 141 29.88 -0.13 -11.64
CA VAL A 141 29.67 0.22 -13.06
C VAL A 141 30.26 -0.87 -13.96
N ALA A 142 31.51 -1.28 -13.72
CA ALA A 142 32.17 -2.33 -14.51
C ALA A 142 31.41 -3.67 -14.48
N ARG A 143 30.75 -4.00 -13.37
CA ARG A 143 29.91 -5.21 -13.28
C ARG A 143 28.59 -5.04 -14.02
N ILE A 144 27.93 -3.89 -13.88
CA ILE A 144 26.70 -3.57 -14.63
C ILE A 144 26.98 -3.66 -16.14
N SER A 145 28.13 -3.15 -16.59
CA SER A 145 28.58 -3.18 -17.99
C SER A 145 28.68 -4.58 -18.61
N LYS A 146 28.77 -5.65 -17.80
CA LYS A 146 28.79 -7.04 -18.29
C LYS A 146 27.41 -7.58 -18.68
N PHE A 147 26.35 -6.85 -18.35
CA PHE A 147 24.97 -7.25 -18.60
C PHE A 147 24.34 -6.25 -19.59
N PRO A 148 24.10 -6.62 -20.85
CA PRO A 148 23.40 -5.77 -21.81
C PRO A 148 21.93 -5.53 -21.41
N ILE A 149 21.35 -4.40 -21.84
CA ILE A 149 19.89 -4.19 -21.74
C ILE A 149 19.13 -5.25 -22.55
N LYS A 150 17.98 -5.70 -22.02
CA LYS A 150 17.15 -6.75 -22.63
C LYS A 150 15.97 -6.19 -23.43
N ASN A 151 15.47 -5.04 -23.01
CA ASN A 151 14.29 -4.39 -23.58
C ASN A 151 14.67 -3.01 -24.09
N GLU A 152 13.94 -2.54 -25.11
CA GLU A 152 14.06 -1.17 -25.56
C GLU A 152 13.66 -0.18 -24.44
N PRO A 153 14.51 0.80 -24.11
CA PRO A 153 14.20 1.80 -23.10
C PRO A 153 12.93 2.59 -23.42
N GLY A 154 12.18 2.93 -22.37
CA GLY A 154 10.90 3.61 -22.47
C GLY A 154 9.68 2.71 -22.69
N VAL A 155 9.85 1.40 -22.97
CA VAL A 155 8.71 0.51 -23.29
C VAL A 155 8.05 -0.06 -22.03
N LYS A 156 8.84 -0.68 -21.15
CA LYS A 156 8.36 -1.44 -20.00
C LYS A 156 9.02 -0.95 -18.72
N PHE A 157 8.19 -0.73 -17.70
CA PHE A 157 8.64 -0.48 -16.34
C PHE A 157 9.27 -1.74 -15.74
N ASP A 158 10.49 -1.60 -15.21
CA ASP A 158 11.23 -2.67 -14.57
C ASP A 158 12.07 -2.07 -13.44
N TYR A 159 11.58 -2.20 -12.22
CA TYR A 159 12.18 -1.58 -11.04
C TYR A 159 13.60 -2.10 -10.78
N GLN A 160 14.60 -1.20 -10.86
CA GLN A 160 16.01 -1.58 -10.89
C GLN A 160 16.91 -0.70 -10.03
N THR A 161 17.73 -1.35 -9.20
CA THR A 161 18.78 -0.68 -8.42
C THR A 161 20.03 -0.37 -9.26
N SER A 162 20.33 -1.17 -10.28
CA SER A 162 21.49 -0.96 -11.17
C SER A 162 21.42 0.38 -11.92
N GLY A 163 20.25 0.76 -12.43
CA GLY A 163 20.04 2.07 -13.04
C GLY A 163 20.34 3.23 -12.08
N TYR A 164 19.99 3.08 -10.80
CA TYR A 164 20.29 4.08 -9.77
C TYR A 164 21.77 4.13 -9.37
N ASN A 165 22.52 3.02 -9.50
CA ASN A 165 23.97 3.05 -9.36
C ASN A 165 24.64 3.78 -10.54
N LEU A 166 24.13 3.64 -11.77
CA LEU A 166 24.60 4.44 -12.90
C LEU A 166 24.33 5.94 -12.67
N LEU A 167 23.16 6.30 -12.14
CA LEU A 167 22.85 7.68 -11.73
C LEU A 167 23.80 8.16 -10.61
N GLY A 168 24.10 7.31 -9.64
CA GLY A 168 25.10 7.59 -8.60
C GLY A 168 26.47 7.90 -9.19
N ALA A 169 26.94 7.09 -10.14
CA ALA A 169 28.21 7.33 -10.84
C ALA A 169 28.18 8.61 -11.69
N ALA A 170 27.05 8.94 -12.31
CA ALA A 170 26.88 10.20 -13.03
C ALA A 170 27.03 11.42 -12.11
N ILE A 171 26.48 11.35 -10.88
CA ILE A 171 26.68 12.39 -9.86
C ILE A 171 28.17 12.56 -9.57
N GLU A 172 28.90 11.46 -9.32
CA GLU A 172 30.34 11.53 -9.02
C GLU A 172 31.15 12.18 -10.14
N ASN A 173 30.92 11.74 -11.38
CA ASN A 173 31.65 12.22 -12.55
C ASN A 173 31.34 13.69 -12.87
N VAL A 174 30.09 14.11 -12.72
CA VAL A 174 29.66 15.48 -13.03
C VAL A 174 30.07 16.46 -11.93
N SER A 175 30.02 16.04 -10.66
CA SER A 175 30.33 16.95 -9.53
C SER A 175 31.79 16.91 -9.08
N GLY A 176 32.55 15.87 -9.44
CA GLY A 176 33.92 15.64 -8.95
C GLY A 176 33.99 15.32 -7.46
N LYS A 177 32.90 14.85 -6.85
CA LYS A 177 32.79 14.48 -5.43
C LYS A 177 32.37 13.02 -5.34
N SER A 178 32.68 12.34 -4.24
CA SER A 178 32.04 11.04 -3.99
C SER A 178 30.53 11.21 -3.86
N PHE A 179 29.76 10.16 -4.17
CA PHE A 179 28.31 10.20 -4.11
C PHE A 179 27.81 10.61 -2.71
N GLY A 180 28.40 10.03 -1.67
CA GLY A 180 28.08 10.36 -0.28
C GLY A 180 28.44 11.79 0.11
N ASP A 181 29.58 12.33 -0.36
CA ASP A 181 29.97 13.71 -0.07
C ASP A 181 29.04 14.71 -0.77
N TYR A 182 28.63 14.43 -2.02
CA TYR A 182 27.68 15.28 -2.73
C TYR A 182 26.35 15.37 -1.99
N LEU A 183 25.79 14.23 -1.56
CA LEU A 183 24.54 14.19 -0.80
C LEU A 183 24.67 14.87 0.56
N ARG A 184 25.78 14.65 1.28
CA ARG A 184 26.03 15.31 2.55
C ARG A 184 26.02 16.83 2.41
N ASP A 185 26.82 17.35 1.48
CA ASP A 185 27.06 18.78 1.35
C ASP A 185 25.84 19.53 0.79
N ASN A 186 25.09 18.93 -0.14
CA ASN A 186 23.97 19.59 -0.83
C ASN A 186 22.58 19.29 -0.21
N PHE A 187 22.45 18.23 0.59
CA PHE A 187 21.17 17.79 1.13
C PHE A 187 21.21 17.49 2.62
N TRP A 188 21.99 16.52 3.08
CA TRP A 188 21.89 16.04 4.46
C TRP A 188 22.27 17.13 5.48
N THR A 189 23.40 17.82 5.27
CA THR A 189 23.82 18.92 6.15
C THR A 189 22.85 20.11 6.10
N PRO A 190 22.46 20.65 4.93
CA PRO A 190 21.46 21.72 4.84
C PRO A 190 20.10 21.38 5.48
N LEU A 191 19.66 20.12 5.41
CA LEU A 191 18.40 19.66 5.98
C LEU A 191 18.50 19.24 7.45
N GLY A 192 19.69 19.31 8.05
CA GLY A 192 19.93 18.90 9.42
C GLY A 192 19.77 17.39 9.65
N MET A 193 19.98 16.59 8.61
CA MET A 193 19.99 15.12 8.67
C MET A 193 21.36 14.62 9.15
N LYS A 194 21.62 14.79 10.45
CA LYS A 194 22.96 14.62 11.03
C LYS A 194 23.40 13.16 11.16
N GLU A 195 22.46 12.23 11.16
CA GLU A 195 22.73 10.80 11.34
C GLU A 195 22.82 10.06 10.01
N THR A 196 22.30 10.67 8.94
CA THR A 196 22.28 10.09 7.60
C THR A 196 23.68 10.10 6.97
N ARG A 197 24.10 8.95 6.46
CA ARG A 197 25.39 8.72 5.81
C ARG A 197 25.33 7.52 4.86
N MET A 198 26.40 7.27 4.10
CA MET A 198 26.56 6.00 3.40
C MET A 198 26.84 4.88 4.41
N ASP A 199 26.18 3.73 4.27
CA ASP A 199 26.44 2.57 5.11
C ASP A 199 27.78 1.93 4.70
N ASN A 200 28.66 1.74 5.68
CA ASN A 200 29.91 1.03 5.51
C ASN A 200 30.09 0.06 6.67
N VAL A 201 30.05 -1.24 6.39
CA VAL A 201 30.10 -2.31 7.40
C VAL A 201 31.37 -2.26 8.27
N ARG A 202 32.45 -1.64 7.77
CA ARG A 202 33.73 -1.51 8.50
C ARG A 202 33.81 -0.26 9.38
N GLU A 203 32.90 0.69 9.22
CA GLU A 203 32.87 1.90 10.02
C GLU A 203 32.05 1.74 11.30
N LEU A 204 32.46 2.49 12.34
CA LEU A 204 31.71 2.62 13.58
C LEU A 204 30.55 3.59 13.37
N ILE A 205 29.34 3.05 13.23
CA ILE A 205 28.12 3.85 13.16
C ILE A 205 27.39 3.75 14.51
N PRO A 206 27.24 4.87 15.24
CA PRO A 206 26.48 4.89 16.49
C PRO A 206 25.06 4.36 16.29
N ASN A 207 24.57 3.59 17.26
CA ASN A 207 23.21 3.05 17.28
C ASN A 207 22.80 2.24 16.04
N ARG A 208 23.77 1.71 15.27
CA ARG A 208 23.49 0.82 14.14
C ARG A 208 22.70 -0.40 14.63
N VAL A 209 21.55 -0.63 14.02
CA VAL A 209 20.71 -1.79 14.35
C VAL A 209 21.30 -3.09 13.80
N HIS A 210 21.07 -4.19 14.51
CA HIS A 210 21.31 -5.53 14.00
C HIS A 210 20.12 -5.98 13.15
N GLY A 211 20.38 -6.62 12.00
CA GLY A 211 19.35 -7.01 11.04
C GLY A 211 18.93 -8.47 11.17
N TYR A 212 17.65 -8.75 10.99
CA TYR A 212 17.03 -10.07 11.16
C TYR A 212 16.22 -10.53 9.94
N GLU A 213 15.96 -11.82 9.90
CA GLU A 213 15.05 -12.50 8.98
C GLU A 213 14.18 -13.53 9.70
N VAL A 214 13.09 -13.97 9.06
CA VAL A 214 12.28 -15.11 9.56
C VAL A 214 12.51 -16.32 8.68
N VAL A 215 13.06 -17.39 9.27
CA VAL A 215 13.30 -18.67 8.58
C VAL A 215 12.53 -19.77 9.29
N SER A 216 11.66 -20.47 8.57
CA SER A 216 10.80 -21.52 9.12
C SER A 216 9.96 -21.05 10.33
N GLY A 217 9.57 -19.77 10.34
CA GLY A 217 8.80 -19.17 11.42
C GLY A 217 9.62 -18.70 12.62
N GLU A 218 10.94 -18.81 12.60
CA GLU A 218 11.82 -18.34 13.68
C GLU A 218 12.62 -17.12 13.24
N VAL A 219 12.79 -16.16 14.15
CA VAL A 219 13.67 -15.01 13.92
C VAL A 219 15.12 -15.47 13.97
N LYS A 220 15.89 -15.12 12.94
CA LYS A 220 17.33 -15.41 12.81
C LYS A 220 18.07 -14.15 12.40
N ASN A 221 19.38 -14.14 12.62
CA ASN A 221 20.24 -13.09 12.10
C ASN A 221 20.23 -13.09 10.59
N ALA A 222 20.07 -11.90 10.02
CA ALA A 222 20.14 -11.73 8.58
C ALA A 222 21.56 -12.05 8.09
N PRO A 223 21.72 -12.66 6.90
CA PRO A 223 23.02 -12.91 6.32
C PRO A 223 23.86 -11.63 6.22
N PHE A 224 25.18 -11.78 6.38
CA PHE A 224 26.09 -10.66 6.19
C PHE A 224 25.90 -10.06 4.79
N LEU A 225 25.79 -8.73 4.75
CA LEU A 225 25.63 -7.99 3.51
C LEU A 225 26.44 -6.70 3.55
N ASP A 226 27.40 -6.54 2.64
CA ASP A 226 27.96 -5.24 2.29
C ASP A 226 27.06 -4.56 1.24
N VAL A 227 26.66 -3.32 1.50
CA VAL A 227 25.70 -2.59 0.66
C VAL A 227 26.35 -1.61 -0.31
N SER A 228 27.68 -1.58 -0.37
CA SER A 228 28.45 -0.75 -1.31
C SER A 228 28.08 -1.01 -2.78
N SER A 229 27.67 -2.23 -3.12
CA SER A 229 27.16 -2.57 -4.46
C SER A 229 25.81 -1.93 -4.82
N ARG A 230 25.19 -1.21 -3.88
CA ARG A 230 23.89 -0.54 -4.02
C ARG A 230 23.99 0.95 -3.68
N PHE A 231 25.17 1.56 -3.71
CA PHE A 231 25.41 2.92 -3.23
C PHE A 231 24.35 3.95 -3.70
N GLY A 232 24.03 4.00 -5.00
CA GLY A 232 23.05 4.96 -5.54
C GLY A 232 21.59 4.54 -5.39
N GLY A 233 21.31 3.25 -5.21
CA GLY A 233 19.94 2.73 -5.16
C GLY A 233 19.48 2.20 -3.81
N GLY A 234 20.35 2.13 -2.81
CA GLY A 234 20.10 1.42 -1.56
C GLY A 234 21.12 1.62 -0.43
N GLY A 235 22.20 2.38 -0.65
CA GLY A 235 23.39 2.32 0.20
C GLY A 235 23.41 3.25 1.41
N ALA A 236 22.40 4.11 1.60
CA ALA A 236 22.39 5.01 2.75
C ALA A 236 21.92 4.30 4.04
N THR A 237 22.36 4.81 5.18
CA THR A 237 21.86 4.49 6.53
C THR A 237 21.48 5.78 7.24
N GLY A 238 20.49 5.73 8.13
CA GLY A 238 19.97 6.90 8.80
C GLY A 238 18.89 6.58 9.82
N THR A 239 18.21 7.60 10.32
CA THR A 239 17.22 7.49 11.40
C THR A 239 15.85 7.97 10.94
N VAL A 240 14.79 7.55 11.66
CA VAL A 240 13.42 8.01 11.39
C VAL A 240 13.28 9.54 11.50
N PRO A 241 13.86 10.23 12.52
CA PRO A 241 13.88 11.69 12.55
C PRO A 241 14.48 12.34 11.30
N ASP A 242 15.56 11.77 10.75
CA ASP A 242 16.17 12.29 9.53
C ASP A 242 15.32 12.05 8.29
N LEU A 243 14.64 10.90 8.18
CA LEU A 243 13.65 10.66 7.11
C LEU A 243 12.46 11.63 7.20
N LEU A 244 12.00 11.95 8.41
CA LEU A 244 10.97 12.97 8.60
C LEU A 244 11.47 14.34 8.14
N ARG A 245 12.71 14.71 8.42
CA ARG A 245 13.32 15.96 7.92
C ARG A 245 13.42 15.97 6.40
N TRP A 246 13.92 14.88 5.81
CA TRP A 246 14.04 14.71 4.36
C TRP A 246 12.75 15.04 3.64
N ALA A 247 11.67 14.30 3.93
CA ALA A 247 10.41 14.46 3.20
C ALA A 247 9.64 15.73 3.58
N SER A 248 9.76 16.24 4.82
CA SER A 248 9.08 17.49 5.22
C SER A 248 9.76 18.76 4.68
N SER A 249 11.05 18.68 4.33
CA SER A 249 11.86 19.87 4.03
C SER A 249 12.29 19.98 2.58
N ILE A 250 12.32 18.87 1.81
CA ILE A 250 12.78 18.89 0.41
C ILE A 250 12.03 19.90 -0.46
N GLU A 251 10.74 20.12 -0.20
CA GLU A 251 9.91 21.09 -0.92
C GLU A 251 10.07 22.54 -0.43
N ARG A 252 10.61 22.76 0.77
CA ARG A 252 10.56 24.06 1.48
C ARG A 252 11.92 24.69 1.75
N ALA A 253 12.98 23.90 1.74
CA ALA A 253 14.31 24.35 2.11
C ALA A 253 15.01 25.20 1.02
N GLY A 254 14.38 25.38 -0.14
CA GLY A 254 14.98 26.10 -1.28
C GLY A 254 16.16 25.35 -1.92
N ILE A 255 16.28 24.04 -1.67
CA ILE A 255 17.35 23.18 -2.22
C ILE A 255 17.12 22.89 -3.72
N LEU A 256 15.85 22.81 -4.11
CA LEU A 256 15.38 22.68 -5.47
C LEU A 256 14.41 23.83 -5.76
N SER A 257 14.44 24.36 -6.98
CA SER A 257 13.43 25.32 -7.43
C SER A 257 12.04 24.69 -7.50
N ARG A 258 11.00 25.52 -7.53
CA ARG A 258 9.62 25.05 -7.70
C ARG A 258 9.43 24.24 -8.99
N ALA A 259 10.05 24.69 -10.10
CA ALA A 259 10.01 23.99 -11.38
C ALA A 259 10.69 22.62 -11.30
N SER A 260 11.82 22.51 -10.58
CA SER A 260 12.49 21.22 -10.35
C SER A 260 11.66 20.26 -9.49
N LEU A 261 10.98 20.76 -8.45
CA LEU A 261 10.08 19.95 -7.65
C LEU A 261 8.88 19.45 -8.48
N GLU A 262 8.30 20.33 -9.30
CA GLU A 262 7.22 19.97 -10.22
C GLU A 262 7.67 18.89 -11.21
N LEU A 263 8.86 19.06 -11.81
CA LEU A 263 9.48 18.06 -12.67
C LEU A 263 9.73 16.73 -11.93
N MET A 264 10.20 16.81 -10.69
CA MET A 264 10.57 15.64 -9.88
C MET A 264 9.37 14.76 -9.57
N PHE A 265 8.21 15.35 -9.29
CA PHE A 265 7.00 14.66 -8.87
C PHE A 265 5.99 14.42 -10.01
N THR A 266 6.30 14.83 -11.24
CA THR A 266 5.45 14.55 -12.39
C THR A 266 5.71 13.13 -12.92
N PRO A 267 4.69 12.27 -13.03
CA PRO A 267 4.82 10.95 -13.63
C PRO A 267 5.29 11.01 -15.09
N VAL A 268 6.13 10.04 -15.48
CA VAL A 268 6.60 9.91 -16.86
C VAL A 268 5.85 8.77 -17.55
N ALA A 269 5.38 9.02 -18.77
CA ALA A 269 4.71 8.01 -19.57
C ALA A 269 5.72 7.09 -20.28
N ASN A 270 5.38 5.82 -20.42
CA ASN A 270 6.07 4.92 -21.34
C ASN A 270 5.74 5.28 -22.80
N LYS A 271 6.42 4.62 -23.75
CA LYS A 271 6.17 4.76 -25.19
C LYS A 271 4.75 4.41 -25.61
N GLY A 272 4.02 3.64 -24.79
CA GLY A 272 2.61 3.33 -24.98
C GLY A 272 1.65 4.39 -24.46
N GLY A 273 2.13 5.54 -23.98
CA GLY A 273 1.29 6.63 -23.48
C GLY A 273 0.69 6.35 -22.10
N ARG A 274 1.27 5.47 -21.29
CA ARG A 274 0.81 5.19 -19.93
C ARG A 274 1.83 5.63 -18.91
N TYR A 275 1.38 6.30 -17.85
CA TYR A 275 2.17 6.45 -16.65
C TYR A 275 2.51 5.09 -16.07
N VAL A 276 3.72 4.99 -15.53
CA VAL A 276 4.28 3.72 -15.05
C VAL A 276 4.45 3.71 -13.54
N GLY A 277 4.51 2.52 -12.96
CA GLY A 277 4.91 2.34 -11.57
C GLY A 277 4.54 0.97 -11.02
N ILE A 278 4.37 0.90 -9.70
CA ILE A 278 4.14 -0.37 -8.98
C ILE A 278 2.65 -0.72 -9.00
N ASN A 279 2.33 -2.02 -8.97
CA ASN A 279 0.96 -2.58 -9.00
C ASN A 279 0.13 -2.01 -10.16
N ASP A 280 0.54 -2.31 -11.40
CA ASP A 280 -0.13 -1.83 -12.63
C ASP A 280 -0.37 -0.31 -12.68
N GLY A 281 0.51 0.46 -12.04
CA GLY A 281 0.43 1.92 -12.00
C GLY A 281 -0.68 2.45 -11.10
N GLU A 282 -1.05 1.74 -10.04
CA GLU A 282 -1.76 2.32 -8.89
C GLU A 282 -0.90 3.38 -8.19
N TRP A 283 0.42 3.20 -8.21
CA TRP A 283 1.41 4.10 -7.65
C TRP A 283 2.31 4.55 -8.77
N TYR A 284 2.27 5.83 -9.15
CA TYR A 284 3.06 6.32 -10.27
C TYR A 284 4.50 6.59 -9.84
N TYR A 285 5.46 6.01 -10.56
CA TYR A 285 6.87 6.31 -10.35
C TYR A 285 7.23 7.65 -11.03
N THR A 286 8.04 8.43 -10.33
CA THR A 286 8.50 9.77 -10.71
C THR A 286 10.02 9.82 -10.57
N LEU A 287 10.66 11.00 -10.56
CA LEU A 287 12.13 11.08 -10.54
C LEU A 287 12.71 10.80 -9.14
N GLY A 288 12.70 9.53 -8.72
CA GLY A 288 13.19 9.08 -7.41
C GLY A 288 12.11 8.80 -6.38
N TRP A 289 10.85 9.12 -6.68
CA TRP A 289 9.70 8.95 -5.78
C TRP A 289 8.57 8.21 -6.44
N GLN A 290 7.55 7.91 -5.65
CA GLN A 290 6.27 7.42 -6.12
C GLN A 290 5.16 8.37 -5.65
N VAL A 291 4.12 8.54 -6.45
CA VAL A 291 2.97 9.40 -6.14
C VAL A 291 1.66 8.64 -6.30
N PHE A 292 0.73 8.90 -5.40
CA PHE A 292 -0.61 8.32 -5.43
C PHE A 292 -1.57 9.17 -4.58
N PRO A 293 -2.88 9.14 -4.86
CA PRO A 293 -3.86 9.84 -4.05
C PRO A 293 -4.34 9.00 -2.86
N VAL A 294 -4.66 9.68 -1.75
CA VAL A 294 -5.36 9.08 -0.60
C VAL A 294 -6.54 9.97 -0.22
N ASN A 295 -7.76 9.51 -0.47
CA ASN A 295 -9.00 10.28 -0.27
C ASN A 295 -8.92 11.70 -0.87
N GLY A 296 -8.34 11.84 -2.07
CA GLY A 296 -8.11 13.13 -2.73
C GLY A 296 -6.87 13.90 -2.27
N HIS A 297 -6.17 13.50 -1.21
CA HIS A 297 -4.87 14.09 -0.87
C HIS A 297 -3.78 13.61 -1.81
N TYR A 298 -2.93 14.51 -2.27
CA TYR A 298 -1.69 14.15 -2.93
C TYR A 298 -0.72 13.52 -1.92
N VAL A 299 -0.20 12.33 -2.24
CA VAL A 299 0.87 11.68 -1.48
C VAL A 299 2.07 11.47 -2.38
N PHE A 300 3.25 11.87 -1.91
CA PHE A 300 4.50 11.32 -2.42
C PHE A 300 5.15 10.43 -1.36
N TYR A 301 5.72 9.32 -1.81
CA TYR A 301 6.26 8.29 -0.95
C TYR A 301 7.41 7.55 -1.61
N ASN A 302 8.22 6.88 -0.79
CA ASN A 302 9.02 5.76 -1.25
C ASN A 302 9.28 4.82 -0.08
N ASP A 303 9.64 3.59 -0.41
CA ASP A 303 10.01 2.57 0.56
C ASP A 303 11.31 1.86 0.19
N GLY A 304 11.80 1.04 1.10
CA GLY A 304 12.91 0.16 0.83
C GLY A 304 12.85 -1.12 1.64
N GLY A 305 13.13 -2.23 0.96
CA GLY A 305 13.42 -3.52 1.57
C GLY A 305 14.83 -3.95 1.18
N GLN A 306 15.55 -4.53 2.13
CA GLN A 306 16.86 -5.12 1.94
C GLN A 306 17.09 -6.17 3.03
N THR A 307 18.08 -7.05 2.86
CA THR A 307 18.52 -7.97 3.91
C THR A 307 18.66 -7.26 5.26
N GLY A 308 17.93 -7.75 6.25
CA GLY A 308 17.87 -7.22 7.61
C GLY A 308 17.13 -5.90 7.82
N THR A 309 16.38 -5.35 6.84
CA THR A 309 15.67 -4.08 7.04
C THR A 309 14.45 -3.85 6.15
N ASN A 310 13.50 -3.06 6.65
CA ASN A 310 12.51 -2.35 5.84
C ASN A 310 12.38 -0.89 6.31
N THR A 311 12.18 0.02 5.36
CA THR A 311 11.97 1.45 5.63
C THR A 311 10.89 2.03 4.73
N MET A 312 10.31 3.15 5.17
CA MET A 312 9.36 3.92 4.37
C MET A 312 9.33 5.36 4.82
N VAL A 313 9.07 6.25 3.87
CA VAL A 313 8.74 7.64 4.13
C VAL A 313 7.62 8.09 3.18
N LEU A 314 6.67 8.85 3.70
CA LEU A 314 5.61 9.48 2.91
C LEU A 314 5.30 10.89 3.40
N ARG A 315 4.75 11.71 2.51
CA ARG A 315 4.34 13.08 2.75
C ARG A 315 3.00 13.38 2.09
N MET A 316 2.13 14.09 2.83
CA MET A 316 0.86 14.65 2.36
C MET A 316 0.87 16.17 2.46
N PRO A 317 1.32 16.91 1.42
CA PRO A 317 1.58 18.35 1.49
C PRO A 317 0.45 19.18 2.13
N SER A 318 -0.80 18.97 1.67
CA SER A 318 -2.01 19.66 2.15
C SER A 318 -2.29 19.47 3.64
N GLU A 319 -1.94 18.32 4.22
CA GLU A 319 -2.12 18.03 5.65
C GLU A 319 -0.93 18.48 6.51
N ASP A 320 0.13 19.00 5.88
CA ASP A 320 1.44 19.21 6.50
C ASP A 320 1.98 17.98 7.27
N LEU A 321 1.54 16.78 6.87
CA LEU A 321 1.86 15.51 7.51
C LEU A 321 2.96 14.76 6.76
N THR A 322 3.97 14.30 7.51
CA THR A 322 5.01 13.37 7.07
C THR A 322 5.02 12.18 8.01
N ILE A 323 5.13 10.96 7.49
CA ILE A 323 5.28 9.74 8.29
C ILE A 323 6.52 8.99 7.81
N ALA A 324 7.32 8.50 8.75
CA ALA A 324 8.47 7.65 8.45
C ALA A 324 8.50 6.43 9.37
N PHE A 325 9.00 5.32 8.81
CA PHE A 325 9.04 4.00 9.42
C PHE A 325 10.39 3.35 9.10
N ALA A 326 10.96 2.64 10.06
CA ALA A 326 12.11 1.76 9.84
C ALA A 326 12.05 0.57 10.80
N CYS A 327 12.34 -0.64 10.32
CA CYS A 327 12.51 -1.81 11.16
C CYS A 327 13.75 -2.62 10.75
N ASN A 328 14.19 -3.48 11.67
CA ASN A 328 15.36 -4.34 11.47
C ASN A 328 15.00 -5.78 11.10
N LEU A 329 13.84 -5.98 10.45
CA LEU A 329 13.43 -7.26 9.87
C LEU A 329 13.30 -7.09 8.35
N GLN A 330 13.77 -8.07 7.57
CA GLN A 330 13.56 -8.08 6.12
C GLN A 330 12.13 -8.54 5.74
N GLU A 331 11.66 -8.11 4.57
CA GLU A 331 10.38 -8.50 3.95
C GLU A 331 9.12 -8.42 4.86
N ILE A 332 8.62 -7.21 5.10
CA ILE A 332 7.38 -6.98 5.85
C ILE A 332 6.37 -6.09 5.11
N ASP A 333 5.08 -6.24 5.40
CA ASP A 333 4.09 -5.22 5.03
C ASP A 333 4.12 -4.07 6.06
N ARG A 334 4.52 -2.90 5.58
CA ARG A 334 4.71 -1.67 6.36
C ARG A 334 3.42 -0.88 6.51
N MET A 335 2.47 -1.08 5.59
CA MET A 335 1.27 -0.24 5.48
C MET A 335 0.37 -0.30 6.71
N PRO A 336 0.16 -1.43 7.41
CA PRO A 336 -0.66 -1.46 8.63
C PRO A 336 -0.21 -0.44 9.68
N TYR A 337 1.10 -0.35 9.91
CA TYR A 337 1.69 0.60 10.86
C TYR A 337 1.45 2.06 10.46
N VAL A 338 1.65 2.38 9.19
CA VAL A 338 1.54 3.77 8.72
C VAL A 338 0.10 4.22 8.54
N LYS A 339 -0.79 3.34 8.07
CA LYS A 339 -2.24 3.60 8.04
C LYS A 339 -2.76 3.88 9.45
N ARG A 340 -2.38 3.07 10.43
CA ARG A 340 -2.83 3.26 11.81
C ARG A 340 -2.27 4.53 12.45
N LEU A 341 -1.01 4.88 12.17
CA LEU A 341 -0.44 6.16 12.64
C LEU A 341 -1.13 7.35 11.98
N TYR A 342 -1.43 7.28 10.68
CA TYR A 342 -2.21 8.29 9.99
C TYR A 342 -3.57 8.50 10.68
N GLU A 343 -4.34 7.43 10.90
CA GLU A 343 -5.65 7.51 11.57
C GLU A 343 -5.55 8.10 12.98
N ALA A 344 -4.51 7.72 13.75
CA ALA A 344 -4.28 8.24 15.08
C ALA A 344 -3.99 9.76 15.08
N VAL A 345 -3.34 10.27 14.04
CA VAL A 345 -2.96 11.69 13.92
C VAL A 345 -4.07 12.53 13.28
N THR A 346 -4.71 12.04 12.22
CA THR A 346 -5.74 12.78 11.47
C THR A 346 -7.14 12.61 12.07
N GLY A 347 -7.42 11.46 12.70
CA GLY A 347 -8.77 11.09 13.12
C GLY A 347 -9.67 10.69 11.94
N GLU A 348 -9.06 10.43 10.78
CA GLU A 348 -9.73 10.09 9.53
C GLU A 348 -9.23 8.72 9.04
N PRO A 349 -10.08 7.89 8.43
CA PRO A 349 -9.66 6.62 7.83
C PRO A 349 -8.62 6.84 6.75
N TRP A 350 -7.69 5.89 6.60
CA TRP A 350 -6.76 5.90 5.46
C TRP A 350 -7.50 5.80 4.13
N ASP A 351 -8.57 5.01 4.04
CA ASP A 351 -9.31 4.81 2.80
C ASP A 351 -10.82 4.97 3.02
N ILE A 352 -11.48 5.68 2.08
CA ILE A 352 -12.93 5.83 2.02
C ILE A 352 -13.45 4.93 0.91
N SER A 353 -13.75 3.70 1.29
CA SER A 353 -14.27 2.66 0.41
C SER A 353 -15.73 2.35 0.73
N PRO A 354 -16.68 2.61 -0.19
CA PRO A 354 -18.04 2.14 -0.06
C PRO A 354 -18.14 0.64 -0.34
N TYR A 355 -19.08 0.00 0.34
CA TYR A 355 -19.58 -1.31 0.00
C TYR A 355 -20.64 -1.17 -1.10
N LEU A 356 -20.41 -1.86 -2.22
CA LEU A 356 -21.26 -1.88 -3.41
C LEU A 356 -21.45 -3.32 -3.85
N LYS A 357 -22.72 -3.77 -3.86
CA LYS A 357 -23.08 -5.17 -4.13
C LYS A 357 -22.83 -5.58 -5.57
N GLU A 358 -23.24 -4.74 -6.52
CA GLU A 358 -23.16 -5.05 -7.94
C GLU A 358 -21.75 -4.79 -8.52
N ARG A 359 -21.30 -5.67 -9.41
CA ARG A 359 -20.02 -5.50 -10.12
C ARG A 359 -19.99 -4.20 -10.94
N LEU A 360 -21.12 -3.87 -11.58
CA LEU A 360 -21.28 -2.65 -12.37
C LEU A 360 -21.12 -1.40 -11.51
N ASP A 361 -21.70 -1.40 -10.32
CA ASP A 361 -21.65 -0.27 -9.39
C ASP A 361 -20.23 -0.03 -8.88
N ARG A 362 -19.47 -1.11 -8.61
CA ARG A 362 -18.04 -0.98 -8.28
C ARG A 362 -17.24 -0.32 -9.40
N SER A 363 -17.50 -0.65 -10.66
CA SER A 363 -16.84 0.01 -11.81
C SER A 363 -17.26 1.47 -11.96
N LEU A 364 -18.54 1.81 -11.76
CA LEU A 364 -19.02 3.20 -11.77
C LEU A 364 -18.37 4.02 -10.67
N TYR A 365 -18.36 3.50 -9.44
CA TYR A 365 -17.69 4.14 -8.32
C TYR A 365 -16.19 4.29 -8.57
N LYS A 366 -15.53 3.31 -9.21
CA LYS A 366 -14.13 3.45 -9.62
C LYS A 366 -13.92 4.65 -10.54
N GLY A 367 -14.79 4.86 -11.53
CA GLY A 367 -14.73 6.05 -12.39
C GLY A 367 -14.87 7.35 -11.60
N MET A 368 -15.79 7.39 -10.63
CA MET A 368 -15.97 8.52 -9.72
C MET A 368 -14.74 8.75 -8.83
N SER A 369 -14.26 7.70 -8.17
CA SER A 369 -13.16 7.78 -7.21
C SER A 369 -11.85 8.15 -7.90
N GLU A 370 -11.55 7.59 -9.07
CA GLU A 370 -10.35 7.94 -9.85
C GLU A 370 -10.42 9.40 -10.32
N THR A 371 -11.59 9.88 -10.76
CA THR A 371 -11.80 11.28 -11.15
C THR A 371 -11.58 12.23 -9.97
N PHE A 372 -12.21 11.94 -8.83
CA PHE A 372 -12.02 12.73 -7.61
C PHE A 372 -10.57 12.70 -7.13
N ASN A 373 -9.99 11.51 -6.99
CA ASN A 373 -8.68 11.31 -6.37
C ASN A 373 -7.55 11.91 -7.21
N TRP A 374 -7.49 11.62 -8.51
CA TRP A 374 -6.42 12.12 -9.37
C TRP A 374 -6.63 13.58 -9.78
N GLY A 375 -7.87 14.03 -9.93
CA GLY A 375 -8.17 15.45 -10.11
C GLY A 375 -7.76 16.29 -8.90
N SER A 376 -8.05 15.79 -7.69
CA SER A 376 -7.63 16.45 -6.43
C SER A 376 -6.12 16.41 -6.25
N LEU A 377 -5.47 15.28 -6.53
CA LEU A 377 -4.02 15.16 -6.49
C LEU A 377 -3.35 16.21 -7.39
N TYR A 378 -3.81 16.34 -8.64
CA TYR A 378 -3.24 17.32 -9.56
C TYR A 378 -3.45 18.75 -9.05
N LEU A 379 -4.67 19.10 -8.60
CA LEU A 379 -4.94 20.44 -8.09
C LEU A 379 -4.15 20.75 -6.81
N ASP A 380 -3.98 19.78 -5.91
CA ASP A 380 -3.20 19.92 -4.68
C ASP A 380 -1.70 20.09 -5.01
N GLN A 381 -1.20 19.32 -5.99
CA GLN A 381 0.19 19.39 -6.43
C GLN A 381 0.53 20.70 -7.17
N HIS A 382 -0.31 21.15 -8.11
CA HIS A 382 0.00 22.25 -9.02
C HIS A 382 -0.67 23.57 -8.65
N GLY A 383 -1.73 23.56 -7.83
CA GLY A 383 -2.53 24.74 -7.50
C GLY A 383 -3.47 25.22 -8.61
N GLN A 384 -3.48 24.52 -9.75
CA GLN A 384 -4.29 24.84 -10.93
C GLN A 384 -4.90 23.57 -11.56
N THR A 385 -5.91 23.75 -12.40
CA THR A 385 -6.54 22.65 -13.15
C THR A 385 -5.63 22.15 -14.26
N VAL A 386 -5.82 20.90 -14.68
CA VAL A 386 -5.04 20.32 -15.80
C VAL A 386 -5.21 21.11 -17.09
N SER A 387 -6.43 21.57 -17.36
CA SER A 387 -6.75 22.34 -18.55
C SER A 387 -7.87 23.32 -18.26
N THR A 388 -7.76 24.52 -18.84
CA THR A 388 -8.83 25.53 -18.90
C THR A 388 -9.41 25.66 -20.30
N ASP A 389 -8.88 24.90 -21.28
CA ASP A 389 -9.37 24.91 -22.66
C ASP A 389 -10.75 24.24 -22.73
N ALA A 390 -11.72 24.97 -23.31
CA ALA A 390 -13.10 24.51 -23.37
C ALA A 390 -13.24 23.24 -24.23
N GLN A 391 -12.49 23.10 -25.31
CA GLN A 391 -12.60 21.94 -26.20
C GLN A 391 -12.03 20.68 -25.54
N GLU A 392 -10.92 20.80 -24.82
CA GLU A 392 -10.35 19.72 -24.03
C GLU A 392 -11.29 19.27 -22.91
N LEU A 393 -11.91 20.22 -22.20
CA LEU A 393 -12.88 19.90 -21.15
C LEU A 393 -14.11 19.20 -21.72
N VAL A 394 -14.66 19.67 -22.84
CA VAL A 394 -15.78 19.00 -23.54
C VAL A 394 -15.42 17.55 -23.91
N LYS A 395 -14.22 17.31 -24.45
CA LYS A 395 -13.74 15.96 -24.77
C LYS A 395 -13.60 15.08 -23.52
N ALA A 396 -13.06 15.63 -22.43
CA ALA A 396 -12.87 14.91 -21.19
C ALA A 396 -14.20 14.52 -20.52
N PHE A 397 -15.19 15.43 -20.48
CA PHE A 397 -16.53 15.13 -20.00
C PHE A 397 -17.26 14.13 -20.90
N ALA A 398 -17.09 14.23 -22.23
CA ALA A 398 -17.64 13.24 -23.15
C ALA A 398 -17.03 11.84 -22.94
N TYR A 399 -15.73 11.75 -22.66
CA TYR A 399 -15.07 10.49 -22.29
C TYR A 399 -15.65 9.92 -20.99
N PHE A 400 -15.76 10.75 -19.95
CA PHE A 400 -16.36 10.35 -18.67
C PHE A 400 -17.79 9.82 -18.86
N ASN A 401 -18.67 10.59 -19.50
CA ASN A 401 -20.08 10.22 -19.70
C ASN A 401 -20.27 8.96 -20.56
N ARG A 402 -19.33 8.67 -21.46
CA ARG A 402 -19.34 7.46 -22.28
C ARG A 402 -18.98 6.20 -21.49
N HIS A 403 -17.98 6.29 -20.61
CA HIS A 403 -17.38 5.11 -19.98
C HIS A 403 -17.83 4.89 -18.53
N VAL A 404 -18.08 5.96 -17.77
CA VAL A 404 -18.70 5.88 -16.43
C VAL A 404 -20.22 5.81 -16.61
N ASN A 405 -20.65 4.74 -17.28
CA ASN A 405 -22.02 4.56 -17.75
C ASN A 405 -22.47 3.11 -17.57
N ARG A 406 -23.59 2.91 -16.88
CA ARG A 406 -24.10 1.56 -16.54
C ARG A 406 -24.43 0.75 -17.79
N ALA A 407 -25.07 1.36 -18.79
CA ALA A 407 -25.45 0.69 -20.03
C ALA A 407 -24.22 0.27 -20.86
N ALA A 408 -23.18 1.09 -20.87
CA ALA A 408 -21.91 0.74 -21.51
C ALA A 408 -21.24 -0.47 -20.82
N LEU A 409 -21.19 -0.47 -19.48
CA LEU A 409 -20.66 -1.59 -18.70
C LEU A 409 -21.48 -2.88 -18.88
N GLN A 410 -22.81 -2.77 -19.02
CA GLN A 410 -23.68 -3.92 -19.33
C GLN A 410 -23.43 -4.49 -20.73
N SER A 411 -23.16 -3.62 -21.70
CA SER A 411 -22.97 -4.01 -23.09
C SER A 411 -21.59 -4.65 -23.33
N SER A 412 -20.53 -4.09 -22.72
CA SER A 412 -19.15 -4.58 -22.86
C SER A 412 -18.36 -4.27 -21.60
N PHE A 413 -18.46 -5.15 -20.60
CA PHE A 413 -17.86 -4.92 -19.29
C PHE A 413 -16.33 -4.73 -19.38
N GLU A 414 -15.61 -5.69 -19.96
CA GLU A 414 -14.13 -5.68 -19.94
C GLU A 414 -13.56 -4.46 -20.66
N GLN A 415 -14.08 -4.14 -21.84
CA GLN A 415 -13.65 -2.97 -22.62
C GLN A 415 -13.96 -1.65 -21.89
N THR A 416 -15.17 -1.52 -21.36
CA THR A 416 -15.59 -0.28 -20.68
C THR A 416 -14.83 -0.12 -19.36
N ASN A 417 -14.63 -1.20 -18.61
CA ASN A 417 -13.86 -1.18 -17.37
C ASN A 417 -12.38 -0.85 -17.63
N GLN A 418 -11.80 -1.33 -18.74
CA GLN A 418 -10.46 -0.90 -19.16
C GLN A 418 -10.43 0.60 -19.50
N ALA A 419 -11.44 1.14 -20.19
CA ALA A 419 -11.52 2.57 -20.45
C ALA A 419 -11.64 3.40 -19.17
N ILE A 420 -12.35 2.90 -18.14
CA ILE A 420 -12.38 3.52 -16.81
C ILE A 420 -10.98 3.50 -16.17
N ASN A 421 -10.23 2.40 -16.28
CA ASN A 421 -8.84 2.34 -15.80
C ASN A 421 -7.93 3.33 -16.54
N ASP A 422 -8.21 3.56 -17.82
CA ASP A 422 -7.42 4.42 -18.69
C ASP A 422 -7.73 5.91 -18.50
N GLY A 423 -8.86 6.28 -17.91
CA GLY A 423 -9.27 7.69 -17.77
C GLY A 423 -8.24 8.59 -17.07
N ARG A 424 -7.39 8.02 -16.22
CA ARG A 424 -6.29 8.74 -15.54
C ARG A 424 -4.94 8.72 -16.27
N GLN A 425 -4.89 8.11 -17.45
CA GLN A 425 -3.67 7.84 -18.22
C GLN A 425 -3.57 8.77 -19.45
N PRO A 426 -2.36 9.05 -19.95
CA PRO A 426 -2.19 9.84 -21.17
C PRO A 426 -2.84 9.21 -22.42
N VAL A 427 -3.00 7.88 -22.48
CA VAL A 427 -3.76 7.20 -23.56
C VAL A 427 -5.22 7.65 -23.66
N ALA A 428 -5.79 8.17 -22.58
CA ALA A 428 -7.14 8.74 -22.55
C ALA A 428 -7.10 10.28 -22.40
N ASP A 429 -5.97 10.91 -22.76
CA ASP A 429 -5.74 12.35 -22.62
C ASP A 429 -6.06 12.86 -21.19
N THR A 430 -5.72 12.03 -20.19
CA THR A 430 -5.92 12.30 -18.76
C THR A 430 -7.32 12.83 -18.40
N ALA A 431 -8.36 12.36 -19.11
CA ALA A 431 -9.73 12.86 -19.02
C ALA A 431 -10.25 12.98 -17.57
N PHE A 432 -9.96 12.00 -16.71
CA PHE A 432 -10.40 12.01 -15.31
C PHE A 432 -9.70 13.10 -14.48
N LEU A 433 -8.41 13.40 -14.74
CA LEU A 433 -7.71 14.49 -14.06
C LEU A 433 -8.28 15.85 -14.50
N LYS A 434 -8.58 16.01 -15.81
CA LYS A 434 -9.21 17.22 -16.36
C LYS A 434 -10.59 17.47 -15.75
N VAL A 435 -11.47 16.47 -15.77
CA VAL A 435 -12.81 16.54 -15.18
C VAL A 435 -12.74 16.81 -13.67
N GLY A 436 -11.97 16.02 -12.92
CA GLY A 436 -11.91 16.12 -11.47
C GLY A 436 -11.33 17.45 -10.98
N SER A 437 -10.22 17.91 -11.57
CA SER A 437 -9.62 19.19 -11.18
C SER A 437 -10.54 20.38 -11.54
N TYR A 438 -11.21 20.34 -12.69
CA TYR A 438 -12.21 21.34 -13.07
C TYR A 438 -13.39 21.39 -12.10
N MET A 439 -14.00 20.24 -11.79
CA MET A 439 -15.10 20.15 -10.82
C MET A 439 -14.69 20.74 -9.47
N LEU A 440 -13.50 20.38 -8.97
CA LEU A 440 -12.98 20.84 -7.69
C LEU A 440 -12.77 22.36 -7.67
N LEU A 441 -12.27 22.94 -8.77
CA LEU A 441 -12.16 24.40 -8.92
C LEU A 441 -13.54 25.08 -8.87
N ARG A 442 -14.53 24.58 -9.61
CA ARG A 442 -15.89 25.17 -9.62
C ARG A 442 -16.57 25.07 -8.26
N LEU A 443 -16.39 23.95 -7.57
CA LEU A 443 -16.86 23.77 -6.20
C LEU A 443 -16.17 24.73 -5.23
N ARG A 444 -14.86 24.98 -5.39
CA ARG A 444 -14.11 25.96 -4.61
C ARG A 444 -14.62 27.38 -4.84
N GLU A 445 -14.90 27.75 -6.08
CA GLU A 445 -15.47 29.07 -6.42
C GLU A 445 -16.86 29.26 -5.82
N LYS A 446 -17.71 28.23 -5.84
CA LYS A 446 -19.08 28.32 -5.31
C LYS A 446 -19.15 28.29 -3.79
N TYR A 447 -18.41 27.38 -3.15
CA TYR A 447 -18.58 27.06 -1.73
C TYR A 447 -17.37 27.44 -0.85
N GLY A 448 -16.27 27.89 -1.44
CA GLY A 448 -15.04 28.24 -0.73
C GLY A 448 -14.13 27.05 -0.42
N ALA A 449 -12.90 27.38 0.00
CA ALA A 449 -11.85 26.39 0.28
C ALA A 449 -12.18 25.47 1.47
N GLU A 450 -12.89 25.98 2.48
CA GLU A 450 -13.27 25.20 3.66
C GLU A 450 -14.19 24.03 3.27
N ARG A 451 -15.24 24.30 2.47
CA ARG A 451 -16.17 23.26 2.01
C ARG A 451 -15.44 22.21 1.18
N VAL A 452 -14.55 22.64 0.28
CA VAL A 452 -13.77 21.73 -0.57
C VAL A 452 -12.83 20.85 0.25
N GLY A 453 -12.22 21.39 1.31
CA GLY A 453 -11.36 20.62 2.21
C GLY A 453 -12.08 19.47 2.93
N LEU A 454 -13.42 19.45 2.95
CA LEU A 454 -14.18 18.36 3.55
C LEU A 454 -14.29 17.13 2.64
N TYR A 455 -14.07 17.24 1.32
CA TYR A 455 -14.23 16.08 0.42
C TYR A 455 -13.25 14.95 0.74
N HIS A 456 -12.09 15.27 1.33
CA HIS A 456 -11.16 14.25 1.81
C HIS A 456 -11.71 13.37 2.94
N LYS A 457 -12.79 13.82 3.60
CA LYS A 457 -13.52 13.10 4.65
C LYS A 457 -14.83 12.51 4.14
N LEU A 458 -15.45 13.18 3.16
CA LEU A 458 -16.78 12.83 2.65
C LEU A 458 -16.74 11.90 1.43
N GLY A 459 -15.62 11.85 0.71
CA GLY A 459 -15.40 10.95 -0.42
C GLY A 459 -16.04 11.39 -1.74
N ALA A 460 -15.84 10.57 -2.77
CA ALA A 460 -16.20 10.87 -4.15
C ALA A 460 -17.72 11.05 -4.37
N ILE A 461 -18.57 10.30 -3.65
CA ILE A 461 -20.04 10.40 -3.81
C ILE A 461 -20.51 11.82 -3.52
N ARG A 462 -20.07 12.39 -2.38
CA ARG A 462 -20.45 13.77 -2.01
C ARG A 462 -19.87 14.80 -2.96
N PHE A 463 -18.62 14.61 -3.40
CA PHE A 463 -17.97 15.47 -4.38
C PHE A 463 -18.76 15.58 -5.69
N PHE A 464 -19.21 14.44 -6.23
CA PHE A 464 -20.05 14.43 -7.42
C PHE A 464 -21.43 15.04 -7.18
N ALA A 465 -22.08 14.72 -6.05
CA ALA A 465 -23.39 15.27 -5.72
C ALA A 465 -23.38 16.81 -5.66
N ASP A 466 -22.38 17.39 -5.01
CA ASP A 466 -22.24 18.85 -4.91
C ASP A 466 -22.02 19.52 -6.27
N TYR A 467 -21.32 18.84 -7.21
CA TYR A 467 -21.13 19.36 -8.56
C TYR A 467 -22.43 19.29 -9.39
N VAL A 468 -23.23 18.23 -9.23
CA VAL A 468 -24.57 18.14 -9.82
C VAL A 468 -25.47 19.25 -9.30
N GLU A 469 -25.50 19.47 -7.99
CA GLU A 469 -26.23 20.58 -7.37
C GLU A 469 -25.73 21.95 -7.87
N LEU A 470 -24.41 22.09 -8.11
CA LEU A 470 -23.81 23.31 -8.65
C LEU A 470 -24.38 23.67 -10.02
N TYR A 471 -24.31 22.77 -11.01
CA TYR A 471 -24.75 23.13 -12.35
C TYR A 471 -26.26 23.15 -12.50
N LYS A 472 -27.02 22.40 -11.70
CA LYS A 472 -28.50 22.47 -11.71
C LYS A 472 -29.01 23.80 -11.19
N ALA A 473 -28.31 24.39 -10.22
CA ALA A 473 -28.61 25.73 -9.70
C ALA A 473 -28.12 26.87 -10.62
N SER A 474 -27.44 26.56 -11.73
CA SER A 474 -26.80 27.53 -12.61
C SER A 474 -27.56 27.66 -13.95
N PRO A 475 -28.29 28.76 -14.21
CA PRO A 475 -29.18 28.90 -15.37
C PRO A 475 -28.52 28.71 -16.74
N ASN A 476 -27.23 29.00 -16.86
CA ASN A 476 -26.47 28.97 -18.12
C ASN A 476 -25.25 28.03 -18.06
N TYR A 477 -25.34 26.94 -17.30
CA TYR A 477 -24.22 26.00 -17.22
C TYR A 477 -24.05 25.24 -18.55
N PRO A 478 -22.82 25.17 -19.12
CA PRO A 478 -22.57 24.50 -20.39
C PRO A 478 -23.07 23.04 -20.38
N PRO A 479 -23.97 22.64 -21.29
CA PRO A 479 -24.57 21.30 -21.27
C PRO A 479 -23.52 20.19 -21.48
N GLU A 480 -22.44 20.48 -22.19
CA GLU A 480 -21.35 19.53 -22.45
C GLU A 480 -20.50 19.21 -21.21
N LEU A 481 -20.57 20.05 -20.17
CA LEU A 481 -19.87 19.88 -18.90
C LEU A 481 -20.78 19.32 -17.79
N LYS A 482 -21.97 18.84 -18.17
CA LYS A 482 -22.92 18.14 -17.29
C LYS A 482 -22.77 16.62 -17.42
N PHE A 483 -23.31 15.91 -16.43
CA PHE A 483 -23.39 14.46 -16.50
C PHE A 483 -24.71 14.02 -17.16
N GLY A 484 -24.76 12.80 -17.68
CA GLY A 484 -26.01 12.25 -18.20
C GLY A 484 -27.03 11.99 -17.09
N GLU A 485 -28.32 12.21 -17.37
CA GLU A 485 -29.41 12.08 -16.39
C GLU A 485 -29.41 10.75 -15.60
N PRO A 486 -29.17 9.56 -16.20
CA PRO A 486 -29.11 8.32 -15.42
C PRO A 486 -28.00 8.31 -14.36
N PHE A 487 -26.86 8.95 -14.66
CA PHE A 487 -25.76 9.08 -13.73
C PHE A 487 -26.07 10.12 -12.64
N GLU A 488 -26.74 11.22 -12.97
CA GLU A 488 -27.19 12.20 -11.97
C GLU A 488 -28.15 11.57 -10.95
N GLN A 489 -29.11 10.76 -11.41
CA GLN A 489 -30.05 10.05 -10.55
C GLN A 489 -29.33 9.04 -9.64
N LEU A 490 -28.34 8.32 -10.17
CA LEU A 490 -27.48 7.42 -9.41
C LEU A 490 -26.72 8.16 -8.30
N VAL A 491 -26.04 9.25 -8.64
CA VAL A 491 -25.28 10.07 -7.68
C VAL A 491 -26.20 10.63 -6.60
N SER A 492 -27.41 11.08 -6.96
CA SER A 492 -28.40 11.56 -6.00
C SER A 492 -28.81 10.47 -5.00
N ALA A 493 -29.17 9.28 -5.49
CA ALA A 493 -29.56 8.15 -4.65
C ALA A 493 -28.40 7.72 -3.72
N TRP A 494 -27.20 7.57 -4.28
CA TRP A 494 -26.01 7.20 -3.52
C TRP A 494 -25.64 8.25 -2.48
N ASN A 495 -25.78 9.54 -2.78
CA ASN A 495 -25.48 10.59 -1.80
C ASN A 495 -26.48 10.61 -0.64
N GLN A 496 -27.75 10.26 -0.86
CA GLN A 496 -28.73 10.11 0.22
C GLN A 496 -28.33 8.97 1.16
N ASP A 497 -28.01 7.80 0.60
CA ASP A 497 -27.53 6.64 1.36
C ASP A 497 -26.21 6.93 2.09
N TRP A 498 -25.27 7.56 1.40
CA TRP A 498 -23.95 7.88 1.95
C TRP A 498 -24.02 8.91 3.07
N THR A 499 -24.85 9.95 2.93
CA THR A 499 -25.07 10.95 4.00
C THR A 499 -25.65 10.32 5.26
N LYS A 500 -26.53 9.31 5.10
CA LYS A 500 -27.11 8.56 6.22
C LYS A 500 -26.08 7.65 6.89
N THR A 501 -25.27 6.94 6.11
CA THR A 501 -24.45 5.82 6.57
C THR A 501 -23.00 6.20 6.89
N TRP A 502 -22.50 7.32 6.37
CA TRP A 502 -21.14 7.84 6.60
C TRP A 502 -21.14 9.05 7.53
N SER A 503 -21.72 8.88 8.71
CA SER A 503 -21.74 9.90 9.77
C SER A 503 -20.35 10.10 10.40
N ASP A 504 -20.16 11.21 11.11
CA ASP A 504 -18.95 11.48 11.89
C ASP A 504 -18.64 10.36 12.90
N GLU A 505 -19.69 9.76 13.48
CA GLU A 505 -19.55 8.63 14.40
C GLU A 505 -19.06 7.37 13.70
N VAL A 506 -19.64 7.01 12.55
CA VAL A 506 -19.25 5.81 11.79
C VAL A 506 -17.84 5.96 11.25
N ARG A 507 -17.49 7.13 10.73
CA ARG A 507 -16.17 7.42 10.16
C ARG A 507 -15.06 7.29 11.20
N ARG A 508 -15.32 7.75 12.43
CA ARG A 508 -14.40 7.66 13.58
C ARG A 508 -14.58 6.40 14.42
N LEU A 509 -15.42 5.46 13.98
CA LEU A 509 -15.71 4.24 14.73
C LEU A 509 -14.46 3.36 14.85
N ASP A 510 -14.15 2.96 16.07
CA ASP A 510 -13.11 1.98 16.36
C ASP A 510 -13.70 0.80 17.12
N PHE A 511 -13.23 -0.40 16.83
CA PHE A 511 -13.71 -1.65 17.44
C PHE A 511 -12.77 -2.01 18.59
N THR A 512 -12.89 -1.28 19.70
CA THR A 512 -12.04 -1.44 20.87
C THR A 512 -12.56 -2.52 21.83
N ARG A 513 -11.73 -2.92 22.80
CA ARG A 513 -12.10 -3.93 23.81
C ARG A 513 -13.28 -3.49 24.69
N GLU A 514 -13.41 -2.19 24.90
CA GLU A 514 -14.45 -1.58 25.74
C GLU A 514 -15.79 -1.44 25.01
N ALA A 515 -15.81 -1.68 23.69
CA ALA A 515 -17.01 -1.57 22.90
C ALA A 515 -17.98 -2.73 23.18
N ASP A 516 -19.25 -2.40 23.41
CA ASP A 516 -20.36 -3.36 23.36
C ASP A 516 -20.64 -3.72 21.89
N LEU A 517 -19.92 -4.75 21.41
CA LEU A 517 -19.97 -5.18 20.01
C LEU A 517 -21.39 -5.57 19.56
N PRO A 518 -22.18 -6.36 20.31
CA PRO A 518 -23.57 -6.66 19.94
C PRO A 518 -24.43 -5.41 19.75
N ARG A 519 -24.38 -4.47 20.70
CA ARG A 519 -25.15 -3.22 20.60
C ARG A 519 -24.69 -2.36 19.42
N LEU A 520 -23.38 -2.29 19.19
CA LEU A 520 -22.80 -1.58 18.05
C LEU A 520 -23.26 -2.19 16.73
N GLY A 521 -23.21 -3.52 16.61
CA GLY A 521 -23.67 -4.26 15.44
C GLY A 521 -25.14 -3.99 15.12
N ALA A 522 -26.03 -4.10 16.11
CA ALA A 522 -27.45 -3.83 15.95
C ALA A 522 -27.73 -2.38 15.51
N ARG A 523 -26.98 -1.41 16.06
CA ARG A 523 -27.06 -0.01 15.63
C ARG A 523 -26.65 0.15 14.16
N LEU A 524 -25.48 -0.37 13.77
CA LEU A 524 -24.97 -0.25 12.40
C LEU A 524 -25.91 -0.92 11.38
N GLN A 525 -26.45 -2.09 11.71
CA GLN A 525 -27.44 -2.76 10.86
C GLN A 525 -28.67 -1.88 10.63
N LYS A 526 -29.20 -1.25 11.70
CA LYS A 526 -30.33 -0.34 11.60
C LYS A 526 -30.01 0.91 10.78
N GLU A 527 -28.83 1.49 11.00
CA GLU A 527 -28.39 2.68 10.25
C GLU A 527 -28.19 2.36 8.76
N PHE A 528 -27.62 1.20 8.42
CA PHE A 528 -27.33 0.81 7.04
C PHE A 528 -28.51 0.14 6.34
N ALA A 529 -29.60 -0.15 7.06
CA ALA A 529 -30.78 -0.78 6.51
C ALA A 529 -31.34 -0.01 5.30
N GLY A 530 -31.57 -0.74 4.20
CA GLY A 530 -32.12 -0.22 2.95
C GLY A 530 -31.14 0.54 2.06
N ALA A 531 -29.91 0.80 2.51
CA ALA A 531 -28.92 1.54 1.73
C ALA A 531 -28.35 0.66 0.60
N GLN A 532 -28.26 1.23 -0.60
CA GLN A 532 -27.54 0.64 -1.73
C GLN A 532 -26.03 0.85 -1.59
N VAL A 533 -25.64 1.95 -0.95
CA VAL A 533 -24.25 2.27 -0.64
C VAL A 533 -24.08 2.51 0.85
N SER A 534 -23.13 1.83 1.46
CA SER A 534 -22.74 2.02 2.86
C SER A 534 -21.22 1.97 2.97
N PRO A 535 -20.61 2.49 4.04
CA PRO A 535 -19.16 2.36 4.21
C PRO A 535 -18.76 0.90 4.38
N ASN A 536 -17.62 0.53 3.81
CA ASN A 536 -17.03 -0.79 3.99
C ASN A 536 -16.19 -0.82 5.27
N LEU A 537 -16.79 -1.31 6.35
CA LEU A 537 -16.17 -1.49 7.67
C LEU A 537 -15.56 -2.89 7.83
N PHE A 538 -15.57 -3.73 6.79
CA PHE A 538 -15.10 -5.11 6.87
C PHE A 538 -13.66 -5.20 7.42
N GLY A 539 -12.75 -4.37 6.89
CA GLY A 539 -11.37 -4.32 7.36
C GLY A 539 -11.25 -4.06 8.87
N ARG A 540 -12.04 -3.12 9.41
CA ARG A 540 -12.07 -2.82 10.85
C ARG A 540 -12.65 -3.95 11.69
N THR A 541 -13.75 -4.56 11.24
CA THR A 541 -14.33 -5.72 11.93
C THR A 541 -13.39 -6.92 11.90
N PHE A 542 -12.65 -7.10 10.80
CA PHE A 542 -11.68 -8.16 10.63
C PHE A 542 -10.43 -7.96 11.49
N GLU A 543 -9.89 -6.75 11.56
CA GLU A 543 -8.79 -6.40 12.45
C GLU A 543 -9.16 -6.61 13.93
N ALA A 544 -10.36 -6.18 14.33
CA ALA A 544 -10.87 -6.44 15.67
C ALA A 544 -10.98 -7.94 15.96
N ARG A 545 -11.56 -8.71 15.03
CA ARG A 545 -11.61 -10.18 15.12
C ARG A 545 -10.21 -10.78 15.34
N LEU A 546 -9.22 -10.38 14.54
CA LEU A 546 -7.84 -10.88 14.68
C LEU A 546 -7.23 -10.53 16.04
N LEU A 547 -7.50 -9.32 16.55
CA LEU A 547 -7.03 -8.88 17.86
C LEU A 547 -7.61 -9.71 19.01
N TYR A 548 -8.89 -10.08 18.95
CA TYR A 548 -9.49 -10.95 19.97
C TYR A 548 -9.02 -12.40 19.82
N ALA A 549 -8.94 -12.91 18.59
CA ALA A 549 -8.48 -14.26 18.30
C ALA A 549 -7.03 -14.51 18.78
N SER A 550 -6.13 -13.54 18.61
CA SER A 550 -4.74 -13.66 19.07
C SER A 550 -4.62 -13.81 20.60
N ARG A 551 -5.64 -13.36 21.33
CA ARG A 551 -5.76 -13.47 22.79
C ARG A 551 -6.62 -14.66 23.23
N LYS A 552 -7.03 -15.51 22.29
CA LYS A 552 -7.96 -16.64 22.49
C LYS A 552 -9.35 -16.21 23.01
N ASP A 553 -9.74 -14.96 22.79
CA ASP A 553 -11.07 -14.44 23.12
C ASP A 553 -12.03 -14.68 21.93
N TRP A 554 -12.35 -15.95 21.72
CA TRP A 554 -13.15 -16.38 20.56
C TRP A 554 -14.58 -15.84 20.58
N THR A 555 -15.14 -15.54 21.77
CA THR A 555 -16.46 -14.93 21.91
C THR A 555 -16.51 -13.54 21.28
N HIS A 556 -15.55 -12.65 21.60
CA HIS A 556 -15.49 -11.33 20.98
C HIS A 556 -15.02 -11.39 19.53
N ALA A 557 -14.15 -12.35 19.18
CA ALA A 557 -13.80 -12.59 17.77
C ALA A 557 -15.05 -12.91 16.93
N ARG A 558 -15.90 -13.82 17.40
CA ARG A 558 -17.19 -14.17 16.79
C ARG A 558 -18.13 -12.97 16.71
N GLN A 559 -18.23 -12.16 17.77
CA GLN A 559 -19.04 -10.93 17.74
C GLN A 559 -18.55 -9.94 16.68
N ALA A 560 -17.23 -9.76 16.54
CA ALA A 560 -16.66 -8.87 15.53
C ALA A 560 -16.92 -9.39 14.10
N SER A 561 -16.73 -10.69 13.85
CA SER A 561 -17.00 -11.29 12.53
C SER A 561 -18.48 -11.34 12.19
N GLU A 562 -19.37 -11.49 13.18
CA GLU A 562 -20.83 -11.39 13.02
C GLU A 562 -21.27 -10.01 12.52
N ILE A 563 -20.68 -8.93 13.04
CA ILE A 563 -20.95 -7.58 12.55
C ILE A 563 -20.57 -7.50 11.06
N GLY A 564 -19.37 -7.97 10.70
CA GLY A 564 -18.94 -8.01 9.29
C GLY A 564 -19.90 -8.82 8.40
N ALA A 565 -20.25 -10.04 8.80
CA ALA A 565 -21.12 -10.93 8.03
C ALA A 565 -22.56 -10.42 7.91
N SER A 566 -23.05 -9.66 8.89
CA SER A 566 -24.40 -9.11 8.88
C SER A 566 -24.51 -7.79 8.11
N LEU A 567 -23.50 -6.92 8.18
CA LEU A 567 -23.43 -5.70 7.37
C LEU A 567 -23.16 -6.01 5.89
N TYR A 568 -22.39 -7.06 5.61
CA TYR A 568 -21.94 -7.43 4.27
C TYR A 568 -22.35 -8.87 3.92
N PRO A 569 -23.67 -9.13 3.78
CA PRO A 569 -24.19 -10.47 3.51
C PRO A 569 -23.65 -11.05 2.19
N ASP A 570 -23.35 -10.21 1.20
CA ASP A 570 -22.85 -10.63 -0.12
C ASP A 570 -21.32 -10.64 -0.19
N SER A 571 -20.63 -10.73 0.96
CA SER A 571 -19.17 -10.92 1.04
C SER A 571 -18.85 -12.35 1.45
N ASP A 572 -18.29 -13.15 0.53
CA ASP A 572 -17.80 -14.50 0.81
C ASP A 572 -16.80 -14.52 1.98
N THR A 573 -15.91 -13.55 2.00
CA THR A 573 -14.87 -13.37 3.01
C THR A 573 -15.47 -13.09 4.39
N ALA A 574 -16.44 -12.19 4.50
CA ALA A 574 -17.12 -11.94 5.77
C ALA A 574 -17.86 -13.17 6.29
N GLN A 575 -18.56 -13.90 5.40
CA GLN A 575 -19.26 -15.12 5.79
C GLN A 575 -18.30 -16.23 6.25
N VAL A 576 -17.18 -16.43 5.55
CA VAL A 576 -16.19 -17.47 5.88
C VAL A 576 -15.53 -17.20 7.23
N TYR A 577 -15.11 -15.97 7.54
CA TYR A 577 -14.52 -15.69 8.85
C TYR A 577 -15.50 -15.84 10.00
N TYR A 578 -16.76 -15.48 9.79
CA TYR A 578 -17.81 -15.75 10.78
C TYR A 578 -18.03 -17.26 10.96
N ALA A 579 -18.06 -18.03 9.88
CA ALA A 579 -18.17 -19.49 9.93
C ALA A 579 -17.00 -20.12 10.72
N ILE A 580 -15.76 -19.65 10.52
CA ILE A 580 -14.59 -20.13 11.28
C ILE A 580 -14.78 -19.92 12.79
N ASP A 581 -15.21 -18.73 13.21
CA ASP A 581 -15.38 -18.42 14.62
C ASP A 581 -16.53 -19.21 15.26
N LEU A 582 -17.60 -19.48 14.49
CA LEU A 582 -18.70 -20.34 14.92
C LEU A 582 -18.23 -21.78 15.16
N ILE A 583 -17.42 -22.36 14.26
CA ILE A 583 -16.86 -23.70 14.46
C ILE A 583 -15.99 -23.75 15.71
N ILE A 584 -15.11 -22.76 15.91
CA ILE A 584 -14.24 -22.74 17.10
C ILE A 584 -15.05 -22.73 18.41
N LEU A 585 -16.22 -22.09 18.39
CA LEU A 585 -17.16 -22.05 19.51
C LEU A 585 -18.14 -23.24 19.55
N GLY A 586 -18.06 -24.18 18.61
CA GLY A 586 -18.88 -25.39 18.54
C GLY A 586 -20.26 -25.23 17.87
N ASP A 587 -20.55 -24.09 17.25
CA ASP A 587 -21.79 -23.86 16.50
C ASP A 587 -21.67 -24.33 15.04
N LYS A 588 -21.86 -25.64 14.85
CA LYS A 588 -21.74 -26.29 13.54
C LYS A 588 -22.83 -25.88 12.56
N ASP A 589 -24.06 -25.72 13.03
CA ASP A 589 -25.19 -25.41 12.15
C ASP A 589 -25.12 -23.96 11.65
N GLY A 590 -24.75 -23.02 12.53
CA GLY A 590 -24.45 -21.65 12.15
C GLY A 590 -23.27 -21.57 11.16
N ALA A 591 -22.18 -22.29 11.44
CA ALA A 591 -21.02 -22.33 10.54
C ALA A 591 -21.36 -22.90 9.16
N ARG A 592 -22.16 -23.97 9.10
CA ARG A 592 -22.64 -24.56 7.84
C ARG A 592 -23.46 -23.55 7.05
N ALA A 593 -24.36 -22.83 7.70
CA ALA A 593 -25.19 -21.82 7.04
C ALA A 593 -24.33 -20.66 6.49
N ALA A 594 -23.38 -20.15 7.27
CA ALA A 594 -22.48 -19.09 6.86
C ALA A 594 -21.55 -19.53 5.71
N LEU A 595 -20.95 -20.72 5.78
CA LEU A 595 -20.10 -21.25 4.72
C LEU A 595 -20.88 -21.47 3.41
N LYS A 596 -22.09 -22.03 3.47
CA LYS A 596 -22.99 -22.15 2.31
C LYS A 596 -23.28 -20.80 1.67
N LYS A 597 -23.55 -19.78 2.49
CA LYS A 597 -23.78 -18.42 2.00
C LYS A 597 -22.53 -17.86 1.32
N GLY A 598 -21.35 -18.00 1.93
CA GLY A 598 -20.10 -17.59 1.30
C GLY A 598 -19.82 -18.27 -0.04
N ALA A 599 -20.07 -19.58 -0.13
CA ALA A 599 -19.94 -20.34 -1.37
C ALA A 599 -20.96 -19.90 -2.45
N SER A 600 -22.18 -19.50 -2.05
CA SER A 600 -23.18 -18.97 -2.98
C SER A 600 -22.77 -17.63 -3.60
N VAL A 601 -21.96 -16.83 -2.89
CA VAL A 601 -21.39 -15.58 -3.39
C VAL A 601 -20.20 -15.87 -4.33
N ASN A 602 -19.26 -16.73 -3.88
CA ASN A 602 -18.07 -17.05 -4.67
C ASN A 602 -17.49 -18.42 -4.30
N ALA A 603 -17.97 -19.47 -4.97
CA ALA A 603 -17.51 -20.85 -4.77
C ALA A 603 -16.05 -21.12 -5.18
N LYS A 604 -15.42 -20.19 -5.91
CA LYS A 604 -13.99 -20.27 -6.29
C LYS A 604 -13.10 -19.38 -5.42
N GLY A 605 -13.69 -18.59 -4.52
CA GLY A 605 -12.99 -17.67 -3.63
C GLY A 605 -12.53 -18.32 -2.35
N ILE A 606 -12.58 -17.56 -1.25
CA ILE A 606 -12.16 -18.03 0.08
C ILE A 606 -13.07 -19.13 0.65
N ALA A 607 -14.31 -19.25 0.13
CA ALA A 607 -15.22 -20.35 0.42
C ALA A 607 -14.98 -21.59 -0.45
N GLY A 608 -14.04 -21.53 -1.40
CA GLY A 608 -13.71 -22.63 -2.31
C GLY A 608 -12.85 -23.73 -1.67
N PRO A 609 -12.74 -24.90 -2.32
CA PRO A 609 -12.09 -26.08 -1.75
C PRO A 609 -10.62 -25.85 -1.37
N GLY A 610 -9.84 -25.19 -2.24
CA GLY A 610 -8.42 -24.92 -1.98
C GLY A 610 -8.20 -24.02 -0.77
N ALA A 611 -8.98 -22.94 -0.65
CA ALA A 611 -8.93 -22.02 0.48
C ALA A 611 -9.43 -22.70 1.77
N ALA A 612 -10.52 -23.46 1.69
CA ALA A 612 -11.03 -24.24 2.82
C ALA A 612 -9.99 -25.25 3.34
N ASN A 613 -9.23 -25.88 2.44
CA ASN A 613 -8.14 -26.78 2.81
C ASN A 613 -7.03 -26.06 3.59
N GLN A 614 -6.61 -24.89 3.10
CA GLN A 614 -5.61 -24.06 3.78
C GLN A 614 -6.09 -23.60 5.15
N ILE A 615 -7.35 -23.15 5.26
CA ILE A 615 -7.95 -22.74 6.53
C ILE A 615 -7.95 -23.90 7.53
N GLY A 616 -8.32 -25.11 7.12
CA GLY A 616 -8.26 -26.30 7.98
C GLY A 616 -6.85 -26.56 8.52
N ARG A 617 -5.82 -26.46 7.67
CA ARG A 617 -4.42 -26.57 8.10
C ARG A 617 -4.01 -25.45 9.06
N SER A 618 -4.41 -24.22 8.78
CA SER A 618 -4.12 -23.07 9.65
C SER A 618 -4.76 -23.23 11.04
N LEU A 619 -6.02 -23.69 11.11
CA LEU A 619 -6.69 -23.99 12.37
C LEU A 619 -5.93 -25.05 13.17
N ALA A 620 -5.52 -26.14 12.53
CA ALA A 620 -4.73 -27.19 13.18
C ALA A 620 -3.35 -26.70 13.67
N GLY A 621 -2.78 -25.70 12.98
CA GLY A 621 -1.52 -25.06 13.35
C GLY A 621 -1.60 -24.10 14.54
N ILE A 622 -2.80 -23.60 14.89
CA ILE A 622 -3.04 -22.76 16.07
C ILE A 622 -3.69 -23.56 17.22
N ASP A 623 -3.40 -24.85 17.28
CA ASP A 623 -3.92 -25.83 18.25
C ASP A 623 -5.46 -26.00 18.23
N GLN A 624 -6.14 -25.57 17.17
CA GLN A 624 -7.58 -25.76 16.96
C GLN A 624 -7.85 -27.00 16.09
N THR A 625 -7.25 -28.14 16.45
CA THR A 625 -7.34 -29.38 15.63
C THR A 625 -8.78 -29.92 15.56
N GLY A 626 -9.58 -29.78 16.62
CA GLY A 626 -11.01 -30.15 16.59
C GLY A 626 -11.80 -29.32 15.58
N ALA A 627 -11.68 -27.99 15.66
CA ALA A 627 -12.32 -27.08 14.71
C ALA A 627 -11.83 -27.30 13.27
N ALA A 628 -10.56 -27.63 13.08
CA ALA A 628 -10.00 -27.95 11.76
C ALA A 628 -10.68 -29.17 11.11
N VAL A 629 -10.89 -30.24 11.88
CA VAL A 629 -11.61 -31.45 11.41
C VAL A 629 -13.04 -31.07 11.01
N GLU A 630 -13.76 -30.35 11.87
CA GLU A 630 -15.14 -29.95 11.62
C GLU A 630 -15.26 -29.00 10.41
N TRP A 631 -14.33 -28.08 10.26
CA TRP A 631 -14.24 -27.18 9.09
C TRP A 631 -14.09 -27.96 7.79
N LEU A 632 -13.17 -28.92 7.73
CA LEU A 632 -12.96 -29.73 6.52
C LEU A 632 -14.17 -30.64 6.24
N GLN A 633 -14.84 -31.16 7.27
CA GLN A 633 -16.08 -31.91 7.10
C GLN A 633 -17.19 -31.05 6.47
N LEU A 634 -17.37 -29.81 6.95
CA LEU A 634 -18.35 -28.89 6.36
C LEU A 634 -17.98 -28.50 4.92
N ALA A 635 -16.69 -28.30 4.63
CA ALA A 635 -16.23 -28.05 3.27
C ALA A 635 -16.52 -29.23 2.34
N LEU A 636 -16.37 -30.47 2.82
CA LEU A 636 -16.70 -31.69 2.07
C LEU A 636 -18.20 -31.87 1.82
N GLU A 637 -19.09 -31.25 2.60
CA GLU A 637 -20.52 -31.19 2.28
C GLU A 637 -20.78 -30.38 1.00
N LEU A 638 -19.93 -29.38 0.71
CA LEU A 638 -20.03 -28.53 -0.50
C LEU A 638 -19.22 -29.10 -1.66
N TYR A 639 -18.08 -29.71 -1.37
CA TYR A 639 -17.11 -30.18 -2.35
C TYR A 639 -16.77 -31.67 -2.14
N PRO A 640 -17.73 -32.59 -2.30
CA PRO A 640 -17.57 -34.01 -1.95
C PRO A 640 -16.57 -34.77 -2.84
N GLN A 641 -16.08 -34.17 -3.92
CA GLN A 641 -15.11 -34.78 -4.85
C GLN A 641 -13.70 -34.22 -4.67
N GLU A 642 -13.47 -33.35 -3.68
CA GLU A 642 -12.17 -32.69 -3.52
C GLU A 642 -11.18 -33.57 -2.75
N ALA A 643 -10.29 -34.24 -3.47
CA ALA A 643 -9.31 -35.17 -2.90
C ALA A 643 -8.41 -34.53 -1.82
N ALA A 644 -7.99 -33.27 -2.03
CA ALA A 644 -7.09 -32.55 -1.12
C ALA A 644 -7.71 -32.28 0.27
N LEU A 645 -9.05 -32.15 0.35
CA LEU A 645 -9.76 -32.00 1.62
C LEU A 645 -9.75 -33.30 2.41
N TYR A 646 -10.03 -34.43 1.74
CA TYR A 646 -9.96 -35.76 2.36
C TYR A 646 -8.56 -36.12 2.84
N ASP A 647 -7.53 -35.78 2.07
CA ASP A 647 -6.13 -36.04 2.42
C ASP A 647 -5.72 -35.32 3.70
N THR A 648 -5.97 -34.00 3.76
CA THR A 648 -5.70 -33.21 4.97
C THR A 648 -6.55 -33.68 6.15
N LEU A 649 -7.82 -34.06 5.93
CA LEU A 649 -8.66 -34.61 6.99
C LEU A 649 -8.08 -35.91 7.56
N GLY A 650 -7.47 -36.76 6.71
CA GLY A 650 -6.74 -37.96 7.13
C GLY A 650 -5.59 -37.64 8.09
N ASP A 651 -4.78 -36.63 7.76
CA ASP A 651 -3.67 -36.18 8.62
C ASP A 651 -4.14 -35.71 9.98
N LEU A 652 -5.25 -34.96 10.01
CA LEU A 652 -5.83 -34.46 11.25
C LEU A 652 -6.39 -35.58 12.11
N TYR A 653 -7.03 -36.59 11.50
CA TYR A 653 -7.48 -37.78 12.22
C TYR A 653 -6.32 -38.57 12.83
N LEU A 654 -5.21 -38.75 12.10
CA LEU A 654 -4.01 -39.37 12.66
C LEU A 654 -3.45 -38.56 13.85
N LYS A 655 -3.40 -37.23 13.72
CA LYS A 655 -2.97 -36.34 14.80
C LYS A 655 -3.86 -36.48 16.06
N GLN A 656 -5.14 -36.83 15.89
CA GLN A 656 -6.08 -37.12 16.98
C GLN A 656 -6.08 -38.58 17.47
N GLY A 657 -5.23 -39.45 16.92
CA GLY A 657 -5.20 -40.88 17.23
C GLY A 657 -6.37 -41.68 16.62
N GLN A 658 -7.12 -41.09 15.69
CA GLN A 658 -8.30 -41.68 15.05
C GLN A 658 -7.90 -42.46 13.78
N GLN A 659 -7.08 -43.51 13.95
CA GLN A 659 -6.49 -44.25 12.82
C GLN A 659 -7.52 -44.83 11.83
N ALA A 660 -8.66 -45.34 12.32
CA ALA A 660 -9.71 -45.89 11.46
C ALA A 660 -10.31 -44.82 10.52
N GLN A 661 -10.61 -43.64 11.07
CA GLN A 661 -11.16 -42.50 10.31
C GLN A 661 -10.12 -41.93 9.34
N ALA A 662 -8.84 -41.90 9.73
CA ALA A 662 -7.76 -41.50 8.84
C ALA A 662 -7.64 -42.42 7.62
N ILE A 663 -7.66 -43.75 7.82
CA ILE A 663 -7.63 -44.73 6.72
C ILE A 663 -8.83 -44.52 5.79
N GLU A 664 -10.03 -44.28 6.33
CA GLU A 664 -11.20 -44.00 5.51
C GLU A 664 -11.05 -42.70 4.70
N ALA A 665 -10.56 -41.63 5.32
CA ALA A 665 -10.32 -40.35 4.66
C ALA A 665 -9.30 -40.48 3.52
N TYR A 666 -8.14 -41.12 3.76
CA TYR A 666 -7.16 -41.33 2.69
C TYR A 666 -7.69 -42.23 1.57
N ARG A 667 -8.53 -43.23 1.86
CA ARG A 667 -9.18 -44.03 0.81
C ARG A 667 -10.09 -43.17 -0.08
N LYS A 668 -10.86 -42.26 0.53
CA LYS A 668 -11.69 -41.30 -0.21
C LYS A 668 -10.85 -40.33 -1.03
N ALA A 669 -9.71 -39.86 -0.49
CA ALA A 669 -8.78 -39.01 -1.21
C ALA A 669 -8.22 -39.70 -2.48
N VAL A 670 -7.73 -40.94 -2.36
CA VAL A 670 -7.21 -41.72 -3.50
C VAL A 670 -8.32 -42.10 -4.49
N ALA A 671 -9.53 -42.35 -4.02
CA ALA A 671 -10.67 -42.61 -4.89
C ALA A 671 -11.06 -41.38 -5.73
N ALA A 672 -10.94 -40.17 -5.15
CA ALA A 672 -11.21 -38.91 -5.81
C ALA A 672 -10.07 -38.47 -6.75
N ASP A 673 -8.81 -38.70 -6.37
CA ASP A 673 -7.63 -38.48 -7.20
C ASP A 673 -6.58 -39.60 -6.99
N PRO A 674 -6.51 -40.58 -7.91
CA PRO A 674 -5.53 -41.67 -7.84
C PRO A 674 -4.07 -41.21 -7.94
N ASN A 675 -3.80 -40.00 -8.44
CA ASN A 675 -2.45 -39.46 -8.57
C ASN A 675 -1.96 -38.75 -7.29
N LEU A 676 -2.79 -38.67 -6.25
CA LEU A 676 -2.42 -38.06 -4.99
C LEU A 676 -1.46 -38.97 -4.21
N SER A 677 -0.16 -38.73 -4.40
CA SER A 677 0.92 -39.57 -3.86
C SER A 677 0.91 -39.65 -2.34
N HIS A 678 0.65 -38.53 -1.66
CA HIS A 678 0.65 -38.44 -0.21
C HIS A 678 -0.35 -39.41 0.46
N ALA A 679 -1.64 -39.32 0.10
CA ALA A 679 -2.67 -40.22 0.64
C ALA A 679 -2.37 -41.71 0.36
N SER A 680 -1.83 -42.01 -0.84
CA SER A 680 -1.43 -43.36 -1.23
C SER A 680 -0.27 -43.90 -0.37
N GLU A 681 0.71 -43.05 -0.04
CA GLU A 681 1.82 -43.39 0.86
C GLU A 681 1.35 -43.59 2.30
N MET A 682 0.47 -42.73 2.80
CA MET A 682 -0.08 -42.85 4.16
C MET A 682 -0.89 -44.14 4.33
N LEU A 683 -1.69 -44.54 3.34
CA LEU A 683 -2.38 -45.84 3.35
C LEU A 683 -1.44 -47.04 3.38
N LYS A 684 -0.27 -46.96 2.73
CA LYS A 684 0.74 -48.02 2.79
C LYS A 684 1.35 -48.11 4.19
N LYS A 685 1.68 -46.97 4.80
CA LYS A 685 2.25 -46.89 6.15
C LYS A 685 1.30 -47.42 7.23
N LEU A 686 0.00 -47.12 7.12
CA LEU A 686 -1.01 -47.51 8.12
C LEU A 686 -1.53 -48.95 7.96
N LYS A 687 -1.12 -49.66 6.90
CA LYS A 687 -1.41 -51.08 6.66
C LYS A 687 -0.31 -52.01 7.16
N GLN A 688 0.85 -51.46 7.53
CA GLN A 688 1.93 -52.13 8.26
C GLN A 688 1.66 -51.99 9.76
#